data_AF-A0A0F9NTA8-F1
#
_entry.id   AF-A0A0F9NTA8-F1
#
_cell.length_a   1.000
_cell.length_b   1.000
_cell.length_c   1.000
_cell.angle_alpha   90.00
_cell.angle_beta   90.00
_cell.angle_gamma   90.00
#
_symmetry.space_group_name_H-M   'P 1'
#
loop_
_entity.id
_entity.type
_entity.pdbx_description
1 polymer ?
#
loop_
_entity_poly.entity_id
_entity_poly.type
_entity_poly.pdbx_seq_one_letter_code
_entity_poly.pdbx_strand_id
1 'polypeptide(L)'
;MRIAESRGALRRNLGGAPSEWTDELLDGAVARAVEDLDRLLPQEKIDGQTLIFDISAETWGSGTLGSTVTLANKRLRPKSESVTDVSGATTYERDVDYTMDYALGTIVALTSGSIPADQADLLITYKILEVYLDLSALTDLIRVIRVEYPAGNIPGDFQSFYTWGDFLVVMSMGTQTQSRLNEKEHAWLYYHAKHTVPEITADSSWPPQIDEVVIKGAESYSLMTKALELRHSAKNRLATALTTLGEVTAIEAEIDTALANTASQASGSTSDLEDIDGYITDMIATLAAASGFLASAGNAVISALAQAALAENNITAADADLTTAGGKLSDVDALVTDATALLATVETFVAKAGSPLDVAKSNLSAALTLADEIEDGSVGVNQLLLQSSGRLDTAAFRLADADDFSKDAVSTLITALSTDLTDLIPGVGTNIVIAKANLVTGLTKIDRVNQGELVSEMYKRYADSSNAVARMRYDEHLAYLGRIDRVLAQGTGMIAQAAEYRAQGDVYVSEARTALEFMNVLLGQVRAYHENIAQNISLAQGHINSGQVMSGAAASSAGLVNSGINQGRGYIEIARVRLEQAREDNVLVEAYLTAATAYVNMANAKIAEGNGKRTPIDATLAMVEHKLDVARVYQTEAGVRIQEIAAKHQEADRHVNLSLQESSIADKFEERGVIIKAEFMEILMDRAQVRADTALTPTRQQAT
;
A
#
# COMPACT_ATOMS: atom_id res chain seq x y z
N MET A 1 6.04 -116.93 -0.98
CA MET A 1 6.41 -115.76 -0.16
C MET A 1 5.19 -114.88 0.09
N ARG A 2 5.04 -114.28 1.29
CA ARG A 2 3.95 -113.33 1.60
C ARG A 2 4.35 -111.88 1.33
N ILE A 3 3.39 -110.99 1.12
CA ILE A 3 3.70 -109.58 0.77
C ILE A 3 4.50 -108.88 1.87
N ALA A 4 4.24 -109.19 3.15
CA ALA A 4 4.99 -108.62 4.27
C ALA A 4 6.48 -109.03 4.25
N GLU A 5 6.77 -110.27 3.85
CA GLU A 5 8.13 -110.78 3.68
C GLU A 5 8.80 -110.09 2.49
N SER A 6 8.07 -109.93 1.38
CA SER A 6 8.53 -109.21 0.19
C SER A 6 8.89 -107.76 0.50
N ARG A 7 8.00 -107.02 1.19
CA ARG A 7 8.26 -105.64 1.66
C ARG A 7 9.50 -105.58 2.55
N GLY A 8 9.64 -106.52 3.48
CA GLY A 8 10.81 -106.62 4.36
C GLY A 8 12.11 -106.85 3.58
N ALA A 9 12.10 -107.71 2.57
CA ALA A 9 13.24 -107.94 1.68
C ALA A 9 13.57 -106.70 0.84
N LEU A 10 12.55 -106.08 0.23
CA LEU A 10 12.71 -104.87 -0.58
C LEU A 10 13.31 -103.71 0.22
N ARG A 11 12.80 -103.44 1.42
CA ARG A 11 13.36 -102.38 2.29
C ARG A 11 14.82 -102.63 2.65
N ARG A 12 15.22 -103.89 2.87
CA ARG A 12 16.62 -104.24 3.11
C ARG A 12 17.49 -103.99 1.89
N ASN A 13 17.03 -104.36 0.68
CA ASN A 13 17.79 -104.19 -0.56
C ASN A 13 17.91 -102.73 -0.99
N LEU A 14 16.80 -101.99 -0.90
CA LEU A 14 16.72 -100.58 -1.30
C LEU A 14 17.52 -99.70 -0.33
N GLY A 15 17.53 -100.06 0.97
CA GLY A 15 18.10 -99.25 2.04
C GLY A 15 17.26 -98.00 2.31
N GLY A 16 17.30 -97.48 3.54
CA GLY A 16 16.54 -96.29 3.91
C GLY A 16 15.40 -96.54 4.91
N ALA A 17 14.65 -95.49 5.22
CA ALA A 17 13.61 -95.54 6.24
C ALA A 17 12.26 -96.04 5.69
N PRO A 18 11.36 -96.62 6.50
CA PRO A 18 10.03 -97.02 6.05
C PRO A 18 9.20 -95.88 5.44
N SER A 19 9.47 -94.63 5.81
CA SER A 19 8.83 -93.45 5.22
C SER A 19 9.27 -93.13 3.79
N GLU A 20 10.44 -93.63 3.37
CA GLU A 20 10.95 -93.42 2.01
C GLU A 20 10.35 -94.44 1.04
N TRP A 21 10.08 -95.65 1.55
CA TRP A 21 9.54 -96.81 0.83
C TRP A 21 8.21 -97.24 1.43
N THR A 22 7.14 -96.55 1.03
CA THR A 22 5.78 -96.82 1.51
C THR A 22 5.31 -98.20 1.09
N ASP A 23 4.40 -98.81 1.85
CA ASP A 23 3.87 -100.13 1.55
C ASP A 23 3.18 -100.15 0.17
N GLU A 24 2.46 -99.08 -0.17
CA GLU A 24 1.75 -98.95 -1.45
C GLU A 24 2.71 -98.95 -2.65
N LEU A 25 3.86 -98.26 -2.53
CA LEU A 25 4.88 -98.22 -3.59
C LEU A 25 5.49 -99.60 -3.78
N LEU A 26 5.85 -100.28 -2.69
CA LEU A 26 6.46 -101.60 -2.74
C LEU A 26 5.49 -102.65 -3.29
N ASP A 27 4.23 -102.62 -2.89
CA ASP A 27 3.18 -103.51 -3.42
C ASP A 27 2.97 -103.33 -4.91
N GLY A 28 2.87 -102.07 -5.37
CA GLY A 28 2.76 -101.74 -6.79
C GLY A 28 3.95 -102.26 -7.59
N ALA A 29 5.16 -102.15 -7.02
CA ALA A 29 6.37 -102.67 -7.65
C ALA A 29 6.40 -104.20 -7.73
N VAL A 30 5.92 -104.91 -6.69
CA VAL A 30 5.73 -106.36 -6.71
C VAL A 30 4.72 -106.75 -7.78
N ALA A 31 3.57 -106.08 -7.85
CA ALA A 31 2.55 -106.38 -8.85
C ALA A 31 3.08 -106.22 -10.29
N ARG A 32 3.89 -105.18 -10.56
CA ARG A 32 4.54 -104.99 -11.88
C ARG A 32 5.57 -106.07 -12.20
N ALA A 33 6.37 -106.48 -11.21
CA ALA A 33 7.31 -107.59 -11.39
C ALA A 33 6.58 -108.92 -11.69
N VAL A 34 5.42 -109.14 -11.05
CA VAL A 34 4.57 -110.29 -11.32
C VAL A 34 3.92 -110.22 -12.71
N GLU A 35 3.53 -109.03 -13.18
CA GLU A 35 3.02 -108.85 -14.55
C GLU A 35 4.07 -109.23 -15.61
N ASP A 36 5.34 -108.86 -15.40
CA ASP A 36 6.44 -109.30 -16.28
C ASP A 36 6.73 -110.79 -16.16
N LEU A 37 6.62 -111.36 -14.95
CA LEU A 37 6.70 -112.80 -14.73
C LEU A 37 5.59 -113.53 -15.49
N ASP A 38 4.34 -113.07 -15.42
CA ASP A 38 3.20 -113.64 -16.14
C ASP A 38 3.38 -113.61 -17.66
N ARG A 39 4.04 -112.57 -18.16
CA ARG A 39 4.33 -112.43 -19.59
C ARG A 39 5.36 -113.46 -20.09
N LEU A 40 6.38 -113.77 -19.28
CA LEU A 40 7.52 -114.61 -19.69
C LEU A 40 7.45 -116.05 -19.18
N LEU A 41 6.90 -116.26 -17.99
CA LEU A 41 6.81 -117.52 -17.26
C LEU A 41 5.43 -117.70 -16.60
N PRO A 42 4.33 -117.68 -17.37
CA PRO A 42 3.00 -117.86 -16.80
C PRO A 42 2.83 -119.22 -16.11
N GLN A 43 1.93 -119.30 -15.14
CA GLN A 43 1.58 -120.55 -14.48
C GLN A 43 0.88 -121.50 -15.46
N GLU A 44 1.24 -122.78 -15.46
CA GLU A 44 0.44 -123.79 -16.18
C GLU A 44 -0.62 -124.37 -15.25
N LYS A 45 -1.88 -124.31 -15.66
CA LYS A 45 -3.01 -124.93 -14.98
C LYS A 45 -3.76 -125.85 -15.93
N ILE A 46 -4.46 -126.81 -15.33
CA ILE A 46 -5.39 -127.69 -16.02
C ILE A 46 -6.78 -127.43 -15.44
N ASP A 47 -7.77 -127.25 -16.31
CA ASP A 47 -9.17 -127.17 -15.95
C ASP A 47 -9.96 -128.29 -16.65
N GLY A 48 -10.84 -128.94 -15.90
CA GLY A 48 -11.65 -130.05 -16.39
C GLY A 48 -13.06 -129.58 -16.66
N GLN A 49 -13.46 -129.52 -17.93
CA GLN A 49 -14.80 -129.11 -18.33
C GLN A 49 -15.56 -130.25 -18.98
N THR A 50 -16.89 -130.17 -18.95
CA THR A 50 -17.77 -131.16 -19.58
C THR A 50 -18.38 -130.56 -20.83
N LEU A 51 -18.34 -131.29 -21.94
CA LEU A 51 -18.98 -130.88 -23.18
C LEU A 51 -20.50 -131.03 -23.06
N ILE A 52 -21.23 -129.94 -23.25
CA ILE A 52 -22.70 -129.91 -23.21
C ILE A 52 -23.19 -129.46 -24.58
N PHE A 53 -24.08 -130.24 -25.20
CA PHE A 53 -24.62 -129.93 -26.53
C PHE A 53 -26.10 -129.59 -26.47
N ASP A 54 -26.84 -130.32 -25.64
CA ASP A 54 -28.27 -130.14 -25.46
C ASP A 54 -28.51 -129.56 -24.07
N ILE A 55 -29.02 -128.33 -24.04
CA ILE A 55 -29.49 -127.68 -22.82
C ILE A 55 -30.96 -128.04 -22.67
N SER A 56 -31.27 -128.83 -21.66
CA SER A 56 -32.64 -129.24 -21.34
C SER A 56 -33.23 -128.38 -20.23
N ALA A 57 -34.40 -127.81 -20.50
CA ALA A 57 -35.23 -127.11 -19.52
C ALA A 57 -34.48 -126.01 -18.72
N GLU A 58 -33.73 -125.16 -19.41
CA GLU A 58 -33.20 -123.94 -18.80
C GLU A 58 -34.36 -123.02 -18.41
N THR A 59 -34.39 -122.59 -17.16
CA THR A 59 -35.43 -121.68 -16.66
C THR A 59 -35.11 -120.24 -17.04
N TRP A 60 -36.08 -119.53 -17.60
CA TRP A 60 -35.99 -118.10 -17.85
C TRP A 60 -37.32 -117.40 -17.52
N GLY A 61 -37.23 -116.14 -17.10
CA GLY A 61 -38.41 -115.31 -16.84
C GLY A 61 -38.68 -114.37 -18.00
N SER A 62 -39.93 -114.28 -18.44
CA SER A 62 -40.35 -113.35 -19.50
C SER A 62 -40.22 -111.87 -19.11
N GLY A 63 -40.24 -111.58 -17.80
CA GLY A 63 -40.19 -110.22 -17.25
C GLY A 63 -41.23 -109.30 -17.91
N THR A 64 -40.84 -108.05 -18.15
CA THR A 64 -41.65 -107.14 -18.96
C THR A 64 -41.62 -107.59 -20.43
N LEU A 65 -42.79 -107.84 -21.02
CA LEU A 65 -42.89 -108.20 -22.44
C LEU A 65 -42.18 -107.18 -23.34
N GLY A 66 -41.50 -107.66 -24.37
CA GLY A 66 -40.66 -106.88 -25.26
C GLY A 66 -39.26 -106.56 -24.74
N SER A 67 -38.94 -106.93 -23.48
CA SER A 67 -37.58 -106.82 -22.95
C SER A 67 -36.71 -108.04 -23.32
N THR A 68 -35.41 -107.80 -23.49
CA THR A 68 -34.44 -108.83 -23.81
C THR A 68 -33.97 -109.55 -22.55
N VAL A 69 -34.05 -110.87 -22.56
CA VAL A 69 -33.53 -111.76 -21.52
C VAL A 69 -32.33 -112.52 -22.07
N THR A 70 -31.22 -112.50 -21.34
CA THR A 70 -30.02 -113.27 -21.69
C THR A 70 -30.08 -114.65 -21.07
N LEU A 71 -29.98 -115.68 -21.90
CA LEU A 71 -29.89 -117.07 -21.45
C LEU A 71 -28.49 -117.36 -20.90
N ALA A 72 -28.36 -118.42 -20.10
CA ALA A 72 -27.09 -118.84 -19.52
C ALA A 72 -26.08 -119.27 -20.58
N ASN A 73 -26.53 -119.77 -21.74
CA ASN A 73 -25.67 -120.20 -22.84
C ASN A 73 -25.84 -119.31 -24.08
N LYS A 74 -24.75 -119.13 -24.86
CA LYS A 74 -24.73 -118.31 -26.07
C LYS A 74 -24.47 -119.18 -27.30
N ARG A 75 -24.52 -118.59 -28.51
CA ARG A 75 -24.30 -119.30 -29.79
C ARG A 75 -25.19 -120.54 -29.93
N LEU A 76 -26.49 -120.32 -29.82
CA LEU A 76 -27.47 -121.38 -29.94
C LEU A 76 -27.62 -121.81 -31.39
N ARG A 77 -27.89 -123.09 -31.64
CA ARG A 77 -28.17 -123.58 -32.98
C ARG A 77 -29.50 -122.99 -33.45
N PRO A 78 -29.54 -122.28 -34.58
CA PRO A 78 -30.78 -121.71 -35.08
C PRO A 78 -31.88 -122.76 -35.20
N LYS A 79 -33.06 -122.44 -34.68
CA LYS A 79 -34.26 -123.29 -34.73
C LYS A 79 -34.15 -124.62 -33.97
N SER A 80 -33.25 -124.70 -32.99
CA SER A 80 -33.14 -125.87 -32.11
C SER A 80 -33.93 -125.73 -30.81
N GLU A 81 -34.43 -124.53 -30.55
CA GLU A 81 -35.11 -124.19 -29.30
C GLU A 81 -36.57 -124.66 -29.26
N SER A 82 -37.02 -125.00 -28.06
CA SER A 82 -38.39 -125.30 -27.70
C SER A 82 -38.68 -124.63 -26.37
N VAL A 83 -39.61 -123.67 -26.36
CA VAL A 83 -40.03 -122.94 -25.15
C VAL A 83 -41.35 -123.52 -24.66
N THR A 84 -41.42 -123.91 -23.40
CA THR A 84 -42.64 -124.40 -22.74
C THR A 84 -42.91 -123.66 -21.44
N ASP A 85 -44.12 -123.80 -20.91
CA ASP A 85 -44.40 -123.48 -19.52
C ASP A 85 -43.70 -124.46 -18.57
N VAL A 86 -43.72 -124.17 -17.26
CA VAL A 86 -43.10 -125.00 -16.22
C VAL A 86 -43.66 -126.44 -16.19
N SER A 87 -44.90 -126.63 -16.63
CA SER A 87 -45.53 -127.95 -16.69
C SER A 87 -45.18 -128.75 -17.95
N GLY A 88 -44.58 -128.11 -18.95
CA GLY A 88 -44.34 -128.67 -20.28
C GLY A 88 -45.61 -128.89 -21.11
N ALA A 89 -46.78 -128.43 -20.63
CA ALA A 89 -48.07 -128.64 -21.28
C ALA A 89 -48.32 -127.65 -22.43
N THR A 90 -47.80 -126.42 -22.32
CA THR A 90 -47.96 -125.39 -23.35
C THR A 90 -46.61 -125.14 -24.00
N THR A 91 -46.52 -125.38 -25.32
CA THR A 91 -45.35 -125.02 -26.14
C THR A 91 -45.63 -123.69 -26.85
N TYR A 92 -44.71 -122.74 -26.69
CA TYR A 92 -44.79 -121.43 -27.33
C TYR A 92 -44.04 -121.45 -28.67
N GLU A 93 -44.56 -120.72 -29.66
CA GLU A 93 -44.04 -120.70 -31.02
C GLU A 93 -43.13 -119.48 -31.27
N ARG A 94 -41.96 -119.71 -31.87
CA ARG A 94 -41.04 -118.63 -32.25
C ARG A 94 -41.69 -117.73 -33.31
N ASP A 95 -41.42 -116.44 -33.22
CA ASP A 95 -41.93 -115.35 -34.06
C ASP A 95 -43.44 -115.08 -33.88
N VAL A 96 -44.11 -115.85 -33.02
CA VAL A 96 -45.49 -115.63 -32.57
C VAL A 96 -45.51 -115.18 -31.11
N ASP A 97 -44.89 -115.98 -30.24
CA ASP A 97 -44.87 -115.75 -28.80
C ASP A 97 -43.56 -115.13 -28.30
N TYR A 98 -42.44 -115.41 -28.97
CA TYR A 98 -41.12 -114.87 -28.65
C TYR A 98 -40.23 -114.75 -29.89
N THR A 99 -39.20 -113.92 -29.84
CA THR A 99 -38.10 -113.90 -30.82
C THR A 99 -36.80 -114.32 -30.18
N MET A 100 -35.89 -114.90 -30.98
CA MET A 100 -34.62 -115.46 -30.51
C MET A 100 -33.43 -114.83 -31.25
N ASP A 101 -32.46 -114.31 -30.51
CA ASP A 101 -31.13 -114.00 -31.01
C ASP A 101 -30.19 -115.18 -30.69
N TYR A 102 -29.96 -116.01 -31.70
CA TYR A 102 -29.12 -117.19 -31.59
C TYR A 102 -27.64 -116.88 -31.35
N ALA A 103 -27.14 -115.74 -31.81
CA ALA A 103 -25.73 -115.40 -31.68
C ALA A 103 -25.43 -114.96 -30.24
N LEU A 104 -26.27 -114.08 -29.69
CA LEU A 104 -26.10 -113.53 -28.35
C LEU A 104 -26.72 -114.41 -27.25
N GLY A 105 -27.52 -115.41 -27.62
CA GLY A 105 -28.23 -116.25 -26.67
C GLY A 105 -29.30 -115.47 -25.92
N THR A 106 -30.02 -114.57 -26.61
CA THR A 106 -31.06 -113.77 -25.97
C THR A 106 -32.44 -114.10 -26.52
N ILE A 107 -33.44 -114.00 -25.66
CA ILE A 107 -34.85 -114.27 -25.96
C ILE A 107 -35.69 -113.06 -25.56
N VAL A 108 -36.70 -112.75 -26.38
CA VAL A 108 -37.63 -111.64 -26.13
C VAL A 108 -39.04 -112.20 -26.23
N ALA A 109 -39.80 -112.19 -25.13
CA ALA A 109 -41.23 -112.49 -25.16
C ALA A 109 -41.97 -111.34 -25.88
N LEU A 110 -42.78 -111.64 -26.89
CA LEU A 110 -43.46 -110.62 -27.69
C LEU A 110 -44.69 -110.09 -26.96
N THR A 111 -44.95 -108.78 -27.08
CA THR A 111 -46.16 -108.15 -26.53
C THR A 111 -47.45 -108.65 -27.19
N SER A 112 -47.35 -109.22 -28.40
CA SER A 112 -48.46 -109.85 -29.13
C SER A 112 -48.61 -111.35 -28.86
N GLY A 113 -47.71 -111.95 -28.08
CA GLY A 113 -47.65 -113.38 -27.83
C GLY A 113 -48.59 -113.87 -26.73
N SER A 114 -48.66 -115.19 -26.57
CA SER A 114 -49.43 -115.89 -25.53
C SER A 114 -48.64 -116.07 -24.23
N ILE A 115 -47.34 -115.74 -24.23
CA ILE A 115 -46.51 -115.75 -23.01
C ILE A 115 -47.01 -114.64 -22.06
N PRO A 116 -47.45 -114.96 -20.83
CA PRO A 116 -47.87 -113.96 -19.87
C PRO A 116 -46.71 -113.04 -19.47
N ALA A 117 -47.01 -111.75 -19.25
CA ALA A 117 -46.06 -110.83 -18.64
C ALA A 117 -45.67 -111.30 -17.23
N ASP A 118 -44.43 -111.05 -16.83
CA ASP A 118 -43.86 -111.36 -15.52
C ASP A 118 -43.92 -112.85 -15.13
N GLN A 119 -44.05 -113.75 -16.11
CA GLN A 119 -43.93 -115.19 -15.87
C GLN A 119 -42.46 -115.50 -15.53
N ALA A 120 -42.19 -115.93 -14.29
CA ALA A 120 -40.84 -116.13 -13.79
C ALA A 120 -40.17 -117.44 -14.23
N ASP A 121 -40.97 -118.48 -14.53
CA ASP A 121 -40.48 -119.86 -14.65
C ASP A 121 -40.87 -120.52 -15.99
N LEU A 122 -40.49 -119.91 -17.13
CA LEU A 122 -40.60 -120.59 -18.42
C LEU A 122 -39.41 -121.53 -18.62
N LEU A 123 -39.61 -122.62 -19.35
CA LEU A 123 -38.56 -123.57 -19.66
C LEU A 123 -38.17 -123.45 -21.14
N ILE A 124 -36.88 -123.40 -21.43
CA ILE A 124 -36.38 -123.47 -22.80
C ILE A 124 -35.40 -124.64 -22.94
N THR A 125 -35.58 -125.43 -23.98
CA THR A 125 -34.66 -126.51 -24.36
C THR A 125 -34.08 -126.18 -25.71
N TYR A 126 -32.77 -126.24 -25.90
CA TYR A 126 -32.11 -125.91 -27.17
C TYR A 126 -30.79 -126.64 -27.35
N LYS A 127 -30.24 -126.60 -28.57
CA LYS A 127 -28.92 -127.14 -28.89
C LYS A 127 -27.93 -126.01 -29.10
N ILE A 128 -26.67 -126.23 -28.77
CA ILE A 128 -25.59 -125.27 -29.03
C ILE A 128 -25.10 -125.42 -30.49
N LEU A 129 -24.78 -124.29 -31.15
CA LEU A 129 -24.39 -124.25 -32.57
C LEU A 129 -23.06 -124.97 -32.81
N GLU A 130 -22.03 -124.59 -32.05
CA GLU A 130 -20.70 -125.19 -32.05
C GLU A 130 -20.36 -125.63 -30.63
N VAL A 131 -19.75 -126.80 -30.50
CA VAL A 131 -19.28 -127.28 -29.20
C VAL A 131 -18.20 -126.35 -28.69
N TYR A 132 -18.48 -125.66 -27.58
CA TYR A 132 -17.53 -124.78 -26.93
C TYR A 132 -17.34 -125.12 -25.46
N LEU A 133 -16.20 -124.69 -24.92
CA LEU A 133 -15.90 -124.60 -23.50
C LEU A 133 -15.98 -123.14 -23.07
N ASP A 134 -16.61 -122.89 -21.93
CA ASP A 134 -16.70 -121.54 -21.36
C ASP A 134 -15.45 -121.26 -20.52
N LEU A 135 -14.71 -120.25 -20.92
CA LEU A 135 -13.47 -119.81 -20.29
C LEU A 135 -13.72 -118.70 -19.26
N SER A 136 -14.94 -118.16 -19.14
CA SER A 136 -15.24 -117.01 -18.29
C SER A 136 -14.99 -117.29 -16.80
N ALA A 137 -15.08 -118.54 -16.37
CA ALA A 137 -14.75 -118.97 -15.02
C ALA A 137 -13.23 -118.93 -14.72
N LEU A 138 -12.39 -118.90 -15.76
CA LEU A 138 -10.93 -118.88 -15.65
C LEU A 138 -10.44 -117.42 -15.62
N THR A 139 -10.73 -116.72 -14.52
CA THR A 139 -10.42 -115.29 -14.37
C THR A 139 -8.92 -114.96 -14.42
N ASP A 140 -8.05 -115.97 -14.25
CA ASP A 140 -6.60 -115.87 -14.36
C ASP A 140 -6.07 -116.30 -15.73
N LEU A 141 -6.93 -116.67 -16.69
CA LEU A 141 -6.51 -117.10 -18.03
C LEU A 141 -5.71 -116.01 -18.76
N ILE A 142 -4.49 -116.36 -19.17
CA ILE A 142 -3.66 -115.58 -20.10
C ILE A 142 -3.86 -116.12 -21.52
N ARG A 143 -3.74 -117.43 -21.71
CA ARG A 143 -4.00 -118.10 -22.99
C ARG A 143 -4.19 -119.60 -22.81
N VAL A 144 -4.97 -120.23 -23.70
CA VAL A 144 -5.02 -121.69 -23.80
C VAL A 144 -3.79 -122.21 -24.54
N ILE A 145 -3.21 -123.31 -24.04
CA ILE A 145 -2.03 -123.96 -24.62
C ILE A 145 -2.47 -125.14 -25.49
N ARG A 146 -3.28 -126.04 -24.92
CA ARG A 146 -3.75 -127.27 -25.57
C ARG A 146 -5.04 -127.76 -24.94
N VAL A 147 -5.81 -128.51 -25.72
CA VAL A 147 -7.07 -129.13 -25.29
C VAL A 147 -6.93 -130.64 -25.49
N GLU A 148 -7.13 -131.41 -24.44
CA GLU A 148 -7.17 -132.87 -24.52
C GLU A 148 -8.63 -133.33 -24.54
N TYR A 149 -8.98 -134.11 -25.55
CA TYR A 149 -10.32 -134.67 -25.69
C TYR A 149 -10.30 -135.97 -26.53
N PRO A 150 -10.96 -137.06 -26.06
CA PRO A 150 -11.57 -137.20 -24.74
C PRO A 150 -10.53 -137.14 -23.62
N ALA A 151 -10.85 -136.47 -22.52
CA ALA A 151 -9.93 -136.29 -21.40
C ALA A 151 -9.60 -137.62 -20.72
N GLY A 152 -8.31 -137.83 -20.40
CA GLY A 152 -7.85 -138.99 -19.63
C GLY A 152 -7.57 -140.24 -20.45
N ASN A 153 -7.63 -140.16 -21.78
CA ASN A 153 -7.21 -141.25 -22.65
C ASN A 153 -5.68 -141.46 -22.56
N ILE A 154 -5.24 -142.70 -22.71
CA ILE A 154 -3.81 -143.07 -22.73
C ILE A 154 -3.53 -143.81 -24.04
N PRO A 155 -2.74 -143.23 -24.98
CA PRO A 155 -2.15 -141.89 -24.93
C PRO A 155 -3.21 -140.78 -25.03
N GLY A 156 -2.92 -139.60 -24.48
CA GLY A 156 -3.82 -138.44 -24.53
C GLY A 156 -3.91 -137.88 -25.94
N ASP A 157 -5.14 -137.57 -26.39
CA ASP A 157 -5.43 -137.03 -27.72
C ASP A 157 -5.64 -135.50 -27.63
N PHE A 158 -4.70 -134.73 -28.18
CA PHE A 158 -4.80 -133.27 -28.21
C PHE A 158 -5.51 -132.77 -29.46
N GLN A 159 -6.55 -131.98 -29.27
CA GLN A 159 -7.37 -131.42 -30.34
C GLN A 159 -6.90 -130.03 -30.74
N SER A 160 -7.10 -129.71 -32.02
CA SER A 160 -6.96 -128.32 -32.48
C SER A 160 -8.13 -127.50 -31.94
N PHE A 161 -7.90 -126.23 -31.65
CA PHE A 161 -8.94 -125.34 -31.13
C PHE A 161 -8.74 -123.92 -31.67
N TYR A 162 -9.77 -123.10 -31.55
CA TYR A 162 -9.65 -121.65 -31.64
C TYR A 162 -10.43 -121.02 -30.49
N THR A 163 -10.00 -119.83 -30.06
CA THR A 163 -10.71 -119.05 -29.04
C THR A 163 -11.45 -117.89 -29.68
N TRP A 164 -12.63 -117.58 -29.15
CA TRP A 164 -13.45 -116.44 -29.56
C TRP A 164 -14.09 -115.80 -28.32
N GLY A 165 -13.52 -114.69 -27.86
CA GLY A 165 -13.87 -114.11 -26.56
C GLY A 165 -13.59 -115.12 -25.44
N ASP A 166 -14.59 -115.32 -24.58
CA ASP A 166 -14.52 -116.26 -23.45
C ASP A 166 -14.89 -117.69 -23.86
N PHE A 167 -14.94 -118.02 -25.15
CA PHE A 167 -15.27 -119.35 -25.62
C PHE A 167 -14.08 -120.01 -26.31
N LEU A 168 -13.85 -121.28 -26.01
CA LEU A 168 -12.97 -122.14 -26.78
C LEU A 168 -13.78 -123.13 -27.60
N VAL A 169 -13.56 -123.18 -28.90
CA VAL A 169 -14.21 -124.14 -29.79
C VAL A 169 -13.23 -125.25 -30.14
N VAL A 170 -13.60 -126.49 -29.85
CA VAL A 170 -12.81 -127.67 -30.21
C VAL A 170 -13.04 -127.98 -31.69
N MET A 171 -11.96 -127.98 -32.48
CA MET A 171 -11.97 -128.35 -33.88
C MET A 171 -11.71 -129.85 -34.01
N SER A 172 -12.56 -130.54 -34.76
CA SER A 172 -12.43 -131.97 -35.03
C SER A 172 -11.16 -132.28 -35.85
N MET A 173 -10.59 -133.47 -35.67
CA MET A 173 -9.40 -133.95 -36.39
C MET A 173 -9.67 -134.08 -37.91
N GLY A 174 -9.05 -133.21 -38.71
CA GLY A 174 -9.03 -133.33 -40.17
C GLY A 174 -10.34 -132.96 -40.88
N THR A 175 -10.68 -133.65 -41.97
CA THR A 175 -11.88 -133.39 -42.81
C THR A 175 -13.20 -133.82 -42.17
N GLN A 176 -13.19 -134.26 -40.90
CA GLN A 176 -14.38 -134.75 -40.21
C GLN A 176 -15.08 -133.59 -39.47
N THR A 177 -16.40 -133.55 -39.55
CA THR A 177 -17.26 -132.61 -38.82
C THR A 177 -17.19 -132.85 -37.30
N GLN A 178 -17.59 -131.87 -36.46
CA GLN A 178 -17.70 -131.98 -34.97
C GLN A 178 -18.57 -133.16 -34.45
N SER A 179 -19.13 -133.99 -35.33
CA SER A 179 -20.01 -135.13 -35.04
C SER A 179 -19.39 -136.29 -34.24
N ARG A 180 -18.10 -136.19 -33.87
CA ARG A 180 -17.42 -137.16 -32.98
C ARG A 180 -17.28 -136.68 -31.54
N LEU A 181 -17.64 -135.43 -31.25
CA LEU A 181 -17.75 -134.98 -29.87
C LEU A 181 -19.03 -135.61 -29.31
N ASN A 182 -18.93 -136.25 -28.15
CA ASN A 182 -20.04 -136.90 -27.46
C ASN A 182 -20.50 -136.03 -26.29
N GLU A 183 -21.82 -136.02 -26.08
CA GLU A 183 -22.43 -135.24 -25.02
C GLU A 183 -22.00 -135.80 -23.66
N LYS A 184 -21.72 -134.91 -22.70
CA LYS A 184 -21.26 -135.23 -21.34
C LYS A 184 -19.89 -135.90 -21.26
N GLU A 185 -19.09 -135.90 -22.32
CA GLU A 185 -17.68 -136.25 -22.21
C GLU A 185 -16.84 -135.08 -21.68
N HIS A 186 -15.73 -135.41 -21.01
CA HIS A 186 -14.84 -134.41 -20.42
C HIS A 186 -13.76 -133.97 -21.40
N ALA A 187 -13.41 -132.69 -21.34
CA ALA A 187 -12.25 -132.11 -21.99
C ALA A 187 -11.33 -131.51 -20.91
N TRP A 188 -10.03 -131.72 -21.06
CA TRP A 188 -9.03 -131.07 -20.20
C TRP A 188 -8.40 -129.90 -20.94
N LEU A 189 -8.51 -128.73 -20.33
CA LEU A 189 -7.95 -127.49 -20.83
C LEU A 189 -6.63 -127.21 -20.13
N TYR A 190 -5.53 -127.23 -20.87
CA TYR A 190 -4.24 -126.77 -20.37
C TYR A 190 -4.05 -125.32 -20.77
N TYR A 191 -3.87 -124.44 -19.80
CA TYR A 191 -3.78 -123.01 -20.04
C TYR A 191 -2.67 -122.35 -19.22
N HIS A 192 -2.19 -121.22 -19.75
CA HIS A 192 -1.37 -120.27 -19.04
C HIS A 192 -2.28 -119.40 -18.18
N ALA A 193 -1.99 -119.35 -16.89
CA ALA A 193 -2.69 -118.58 -15.88
C ALA A 193 -1.75 -117.51 -15.29
N LYS A 194 -2.34 -116.41 -14.83
CA LYS A 194 -1.66 -115.38 -14.05
C LYS A 194 -1.23 -115.94 -12.71
N HIS A 195 -0.06 -115.51 -12.27
CA HIS A 195 0.37 -115.72 -10.91
C HIS A 195 -0.44 -114.85 -9.95
N THR A 196 -0.92 -115.45 -8.86
CA THR A 196 -1.47 -114.69 -7.73
C THR A 196 -0.35 -113.85 -7.09
N VAL A 197 -0.52 -112.52 -7.11
CA VAL A 197 0.32 -111.59 -6.35
C VAL A 197 0.17 -111.93 -4.87
N PRO A 198 1.26 -111.98 -4.09
CA PRO A 198 1.20 -112.34 -2.69
C PRO A 198 0.38 -111.30 -1.94
N GLU A 199 -0.43 -111.78 -1.00
CA GLU A 199 -1.22 -110.95 -0.11
C GLU A 199 -0.63 -111.02 1.30
N ILE A 200 -1.26 -110.31 2.25
CA ILE A 200 -0.87 -110.40 3.67
C ILE A 200 -1.13 -111.82 4.20
N THR A 201 -2.21 -112.45 3.76
CA THR A 201 -2.69 -113.74 4.25
C THR A 201 -2.44 -114.91 3.30
N ALA A 202 -2.08 -114.66 2.04
CA ALA A 202 -1.88 -115.68 1.02
C ALA A 202 -0.46 -115.61 0.43
N ASP A 203 0.14 -116.78 0.24
CA ASP A 203 1.45 -116.91 -0.40
C ASP A 203 1.32 -116.75 -1.92
N SER A 204 2.40 -116.31 -2.55
CA SER A 204 2.53 -116.31 -4.00
C SER A 204 2.32 -117.69 -4.63
N SER A 205 1.78 -117.70 -5.85
CA SER A 205 1.52 -118.94 -6.61
C SER A 205 2.74 -119.49 -7.38
N TRP A 206 3.83 -118.72 -7.48
CA TRP A 206 5.05 -119.15 -8.16
C TRP A 206 5.93 -120.01 -7.24
N PRO A 207 6.79 -120.87 -7.81
CA PRO A 207 7.72 -121.68 -7.03
C PRO A 207 8.72 -120.82 -6.22
N PRO A 208 9.12 -121.25 -5.00
CA PRO A 208 10.02 -120.45 -4.15
C PRO A 208 11.32 -120.00 -4.81
N GLN A 209 11.88 -120.76 -5.76
CA GLN A 209 13.09 -120.34 -6.50
C GLN A 209 12.90 -119.08 -7.37
N ILE A 210 11.67 -118.62 -7.59
CA ILE A 210 11.32 -117.41 -8.33
C ILE A 210 11.16 -116.20 -7.38
N ASP A 211 11.09 -116.41 -6.05
CA ASP A 211 10.90 -115.33 -5.06
C ASP A 211 11.98 -114.24 -5.21
N GLU A 212 13.26 -114.61 -5.26
CA GLU A 212 14.37 -113.65 -5.42
C GLU A 212 14.32 -112.88 -6.75
N VAL A 213 13.82 -113.51 -7.82
CA VAL A 213 13.69 -112.87 -9.13
C VAL A 213 12.60 -111.80 -9.10
N VAL A 214 11.44 -112.13 -8.50
CA VAL A 214 10.35 -111.17 -8.31
C VAL A 214 10.77 -110.03 -7.40
N ILE A 215 11.52 -110.30 -6.32
CA ILE A 215 12.07 -109.25 -5.44
C ILE A 215 13.03 -108.34 -6.21
N LYS A 216 13.88 -108.89 -7.09
CA LYS A 216 14.78 -108.07 -7.92
C LYS A 216 14.01 -107.18 -8.90
N GLY A 217 12.98 -107.72 -9.56
CA GLY A 217 12.09 -106.93 -10.42
C GLY A 217 11.37 -105.83 -9.63
N ALA A 218 10.85 -106.16 -8.45
CA ALA A 218 10.17 -105.21 -7.58
C ALA A 218 11.14 -104.14 -7.01
N GLU A 219 12.41 -104.48 -6.76
CA GLU A 219 13.45 -103.52 -6.37
C GLU A 219 13.65 -102.47 -7.48
N SER A 220 13.80 -102.93 -8.72
CA SER A 220 13.91 -102.04 -9.89
C SER A 220 12.69 -101.12 -10.04
N TYR A 221 11.48 -101.68 -10.01
CA TYR A 221 10.26 -100.89 -10.16
C TYR A 221 10.06 -99.91 -9.01
N SER A 222 10.48 -100.26 -7.78
CA SER A 222 10.46 -99.35 -6.64
C SER A 222 11.38 -98.15 -6.87
N LEU A 223 12.63 -98.38 -7.32
CA LEU A 223 13.60 -97.33 -7.62
C LEU A 223 13.11 -96.40 -8.75
N MET A 224 12.60 -96.98 -9.84
CA MET A 224 12.09 -96.19 -10.97
C MET A 224 10.87 -95.36 -10.57
N THR A 225 9.94 -95.93 -9.79
CA THR A 225 8.79 -95.19 -9.27
C THR A 225 9.24 -94.05 -8.36
N LYS A 226 10.23 -94.30 -7.49
CA LYS A 226 10.77 -93.27 -6.61
C LYS A 226 11.48 -92.14 -7.36
N ALA A 227 12.21 -92.48 -8.42
CA ALA A 227 12.80 -91.49 -9.32
C ALA A 227 11.72 -90.59 -9.95
N LEU A 228 10.60 -91.18 -10.37
CA LEU A 228 9.48 -90.43 -10.93
C LEU A 228 8.82 -89.50 -9.88
N GLU A 229 8.59 -89.99 -8.66
CA GLU A 229 8.08 -89.17 -7.54
C GLU A 229 8.99 -87.96 -7.27
N LEU A 230 10.31 -88.18 -7.18
CA LEU A 230 11.28 -87.13 -6.93
C LEU A 230 11.35 -86.12 -8.08
N ARG A 231 11.28 -86.57 -9.34
CA ARG A 231 11.19 -85.67 -10.50
C ARG A 231 9.93 -84.83 -10.48
N HIS A 232 8.80 -85.41 -10.09
CA HIS A 232 7.55 -84.68 -9.96
C HIS A 232 7.64 -83.64 -8.83
N SER A 233 8.20 -84.02 -7.68
CA SER A 233 8.49 -83.11 -6.57
C SER A 233 9.41 -81.96 -7.00
N ALA A 234 10.51 -82.26 -7.67
CA ALA A 234 11.46 -81.27 -8.20
C ALA A 234 10.76 -80.29 -9.16
N LYS A 235 9.95 -80.79 -10.09
CA LYS A 235 9.13 -79.96 -11.00
C LYS A 235 8.18 -79.04 -10.22
N ASN A 236 7.49 -79.57 -9.20
CA ASN A 236 6.60 -78.76 -8.38
C ASN A 236 7.36 -77.68 -7.61
N ARG A 237 8.56 -77.98 -7.08
CA ARG A 237 9.42 -76.97 -6.44
C ARG A 237 9.87 -75.88 -7.40
N LEU A 238 10.21 -76.22 -8.65
CA LEU A 238 10.53 -75.20 -9.67
C LEU A 238 9.30 -74.34 -9.99
N ALA A 239 8.11 -74.93 -10.08
CA ALA A 239 6.87 -74.17 -10.26
C ALA A 239 6.60 -73.23 -9.08
N THR A 240 6.86 -73.68 -7.84
CA THR A 240 6.80 -72.82 -6.65
C THR A 240 7.83 -71.69 -6.72
N ALA A 241 9.08 -71.98 -7.08
CA ALA A 241 10.13 -70.96 -7.25
C ALA A 241 9.72 -69.89 -8.28
N LEU A 242 9.15 -70.31 -9.42
CA LEU A 242 8.62 -69.40 -10.44
C LEU A 242 7.45 -68.56 -9.92
N THR A 243 6.56 -69.16 -9.12
CA THR A 243 5.45 -68.43 -8.49
C THR A 243 5.98 -67.38 -7.52
N THR A 244 6.94 -67.73 -6.66
CA THR A 244 7.63 -66.80 -5.76
C THR A 244 8.33 -65.66 -6.51
N LEU A 245 8.97 -65.94 -7.64
CA LEU A 245 9.54 -64.90 -8.50
C LEU A 245 8.48 -64.03 -9.18
N GLY A 246 7.29 -64.58 -9.49
CA GLY A 246 6.16 -63.80 -9.98
C GLY A 246 5.64 -62.77 -8.96
N GLU A 247 5.75 -63.07 -7.67
CA GLU A 247 5.42 -62.11 -6.60
C GLU A 247 6.37 -60.90 -6.59
N VAL A 248 7.62 -61.05 -7.06
CA VAL A 248 8.58 -59.93 -7.18
C VAL A 248 8.03 -58.86 -8.13
N THR A 249 7.46 -59.24 -9.27
CA THR A 249 6.86 -58.29 -10.22
C THR A 249 5.71 -57.49 -9.61
N ALA A 250 4.91 -58.11 -8.72
CA ALA A 250 3.86 -57.40 -7.99
C ALA A 250 4.46 -56.39 -7.00
N ILE A 251 5.50 -56.79 -6.27
CA ILE A 251 6.21 -55.89 -5.33
C ILE A 251 6.90 -54.73 -6.08
N GLU A 252 7.48 -54.97 -7.26
CA GLU A 252 8.04 -53.92 -8.11
C GLU A 252 6.99 -52.87 -8.49
N ALA A 253 5.77 -53.29 -8.86
CA ALA A 253 4.68 -52.37 -9.15
C ALA A 253 4.26 -51.53 -7.92
N GLU A 254 4.32 -52.11 -6.72
CA GLU A 254 4.09 -51.38 -5.47
C GLU A 254 5.21 -50.35 -5.19
N ILE A 255 6.48 -50.70 -5.45
CA ILE A 255 7.62 -49.78 -5.35
C ILE A 255 7.45 -48.61 -6.32
N ASP A 256 7.14 -48.88 -7.58
CA ASP A 256 6.92 -47.85 -8.60
C ASP A 256 5.78 -46.89 -8.19
N THR A 257 4.70 -47.44 -7.63
CA THR A 257 3.57 -46.66 -7.10
C THR A 257 4.00 -45.76 -5.94
N ALA A 258 4.77 -46.28 -4.98
CA ALA A 258 5.28 -45.50 -3.85
C ALA A 258 6.25 -44.39 -4.31
N LEU A 259 7.13 -44.67 -5.28
CA LEU A 259 8.05 -43.68 -5.86
C LEU A 259 7.29 -42.60 -6.66
N ALA A 260 6.26 -42.97 -7.42
CA ALA A 260 5.40 -42.01 -8.12
C ALA A 260 4.67 -41.08 -7.14
N ASN A 261 4.15 -41.61 -6.04
CA ASN A 261 3.53 -40.81 -4.98
C ASN A 261 4.55 -39.86 -4.32
N THR A 262 5.77 -40.33 -4.05
CA THR A 262 6.88 -39.50 -3.55
C THR A 262 7.15 -38.32 -4.48
N ALA A 263 7.25 -38.58 -5.79
CA ALA A 263 7.46 -37.55 -6.80
C ALA A 263 6.29 -36.55 -6.91
N SER A 264 5.04 -37.04 -6.79
CA SER A 264 3.86 -36.18 -6.77
C SER A 264 3.84 -35.25 -5.56
N GLN A 265 4.24 -35.72 -4.38
CA GLN A 265 4.35 -34.85 -3.20
C GLN A 265 5.45 -33.81 -3.36
N ALA A 266 6.62 -34.22 -3.88
CA ALA A 266 7.75 -33.31 -4.11
C ALA A 266 7.41 -32.19 -5.11
N SER A 267 6.76 -32.52 -6.24
CA SER A 267 6.28 -31.52 -7.20
C SER A 267 5.21 -30.60 -6.61
N GLY A 268 4.31 -31.16 -5.79
CA GLY A 268 3.36 -30.38 -5.01
C GLY A 268 4.03 -29.39 -4.04
N SER A 269 5.16 -29.75 -3.44
CA SER A 269 5.95 -28.84 -2.60
C SER A 269 6.66 -27.75 -3.42
N THR A 270 7.12 -28.07 -4.64
CA THR A 270 7.72 -27.05 -5.54
C THR A 270 6.69 -25.98 -5.92
N SER A 271 5.47 -26.37 -6.29
CA SER A 271 4.39 -25.42 -6.60
C SER A 271 4.07 -24.51 -5.41
N ASP A 272 3.99 -25.07 -4.20
CA ASP A 272 3.73 -24.28 -2.99
C ASP A 272 4.89 -23.29 -2.69
N LEU A 273 6.14 -23.66 -3.00
CA LEU A 273 7.29 -22.75 -2.88
C LEU A 273 7.25 -21.62 -3.92
N GLU A 274 6.75 -21.88 -5.13
CA GLU A 274 6.49 -20.83 -6.14
C GLU A 274 5.43 -19.83 -5.65
N ASP A 275 4.36 -20.31 -4.98
CA ASP A 275 3.36 -19.45 -4.36
C ASP A 275 3.97 -18.58 -3.24
N ILE A 276 4.88 -19.14 -2.43
CA ILE A 276 5.63 -18.37 -1.42
C ILE A 276 6.47 -17.26 -2.06
N ASP A 277 7.15 -17.55 -3.17
CA ASP A 277 7.92 -16.53 -3.91
C ASP A 277 7.01 -15.41 -4.45
N GLY A 278 5.81 -15.79 -4.91
CA GLY A 278 4.74 -14.84 -5.27
C GLY A 278 4.33 -13.94 -4.09
N TYR A 279 4.08 -14.50 -2.91
CA TYR A 279 3.75 -13.72 -1.72
C TYR A 279 4.89 -12.82 -1.25
N ILE A 280 6.15 -13.27 -1.36
CA ILE A 280 7.33 -12.46 -1.03
C ILE A 280 7.44 -11.27 -2.01
N THR A 281 7.24 -11.52 -3.31
CA THR A 281 7.26 -10.48 -4.34
C THR A 281 6.20 -9.40 -4.06
N ASP A 282 4.97 -9.82 -3.73
CA ASP A 282 3.88 -8.93 -3.30
C ASP A 282 4.29 -8.12 -2.06
N MET A 283 4.88 -8.77 -1.05
CA MET A 283 5.29 -8.12 0.18
C MET A 283 6.38 -7.06 -0.07
N ILE A 284 7.36 -7.36 -0.95
CA ILE A 284 8.37 -6.39 -1.40
C ILE A 284 7.72 -5.20 -2.09
N ALA A 285 6.74 -5.43 -2.98
CA ALA A 285 6.02 -4.36 -3.66
C ALA A 285 5.24 -3.47 -2.67
N THR A 286 4.59 -4.05 -1.65
CA THR A 286 3.91 -3.27 -0.60
C THR A 286 4.88 -2.43 0.23
N LEU A 287 6.07 -2.96 0.55
CA LEU A 287 7.10 -2.24 1.28
C LEU A 287 7.69 -1.09 0.45
N ALA A 288 7.89 -1.30 -0.86
CA ALA A 288 8.31 -0.26 -1.78
C ALA A 288 7.27 0.88 -1.86
N ALA A 289 5.97 0.56 -1.89
CA ALA A 289 4.90 1.55 -1.84
C ALA A 289 4.90 2.33 -0.51
N ALA A 290 5.06 1.65 0.63
CA ALA A 290 5.19 2.30 1.93
C ALA A 290 6.38 3.27 1.98
N SER A 291 7.53 2.86 1.43
CA SER A 291 8.72 3.73 1.29
C SER A 291 8.42 4.98 0.45
N GLY A 292 7.71 4.83 -0.67
CA GLY A 292 7.28 5.97 -1.50
C GLY A 292 6.37 6.96 -0.77
N PHE A 293 5.45 6.47 0.07
CA PHE A 293 4.63 7.33 0.92
C PHE A 293 5.46 8.05 2.00
N LEU A 294 6.41 7.36 2.64
CA LEU A 294 7.31 7.99 3.63
C LEU A 294 8.18 9.09 2.99
N ALA A 295 8.67 8.89 1.76
CA ALA A 295 9.39 9.92 1.02
C ALA A 295 8.49 11.15 0.75
N SER A 296 7.23 10.91 0.37
CA SER A 296 6.24 11.98 0.16
C SER A 296 5.91 12.74 1.45
N ALA A 297 5.81 12.03 2.58
CA ALA A 297 5.67 12.64 3.91
C ALA A 297 6.88 13.51 4.26
N GLY A 298 8.09 13.03 4.01
CA GLY A 298 9.32 13.78 4.20
C GLY A 298 9.36 15.07 3.39
N ASN A 299 9.00 15.01 2.10
CA ASN A 299 8.91 16.20 1.25
C ASN A 299 7.89 17.21 1.77
N ALA A 300 6.72 16.75 2.22
CA ALA A 300 5.71 17.62 2.82
C ALA A 300 6.21 18.32 4.09
N VAL A 301 6.96 17.62 4.96
CA VAL A 301 7.60 18.23 6.14
C VAL A 301 8.66 19.27 5.73
N ILE A 302 9.47 18.99 4.70
CA ILE A 302 10.45 19.96 4.17
C ILE A 302 9.73 21.23 3.67
N SER A 303 8.63 21.08 2.93
CA SER A 303 7.82 22.23 2.49
C SER A 303 7.21 22.99 3.66
N ALA A 304 6.72 22.30 4.70
CA ALA A 304 6.24 22.92 5.93
C ALA A 304 7.34 23.74 6.62
N LEU A 305 8.55 23.20 6.74
CA LEU A 305 9.69 23.92 7.32
C LEU A 305 10.08 25.15 6.51
N ALA A 306 10.12 25.03 5.17
CA ALA A 306 10.41 26.16 4.30
C ALA A 306 9.39 27.29 4.45
N GLN A 307 8.09 26.94 4.56
CA GLN A 307 7.03 27.93 4.73
C GLN A 307 7.05 28.56 6.13
N ALA A 308 7.36 27.79 7.16
CA ALA A 308 7.53 28.31 8.52
C ALA A 308 8.69 29.34 8.58
N ALA A 309 9.78 29.10 7.85
CA ALA A 309 10.88 30.08 7.75
C ALA A 309 10.46 31.38 7.04
N LEU A 310 9.57 31.31 6.04
CA LEU A 310 8.98 32.51 5.41
C LEU A 310 8.10 33.28 6.40
N ALA A 311 7.26 32.57 7.17
CA ALA A 311 6.44 33.17 8.21
C ALA A 311 7.30 33.89 9.28
N GLU A 312 8.38 33.25 9.73
CA GLU A 312 9.33 33.84 10.68
C GLU A 312 9.97 35.12 10.12
N ASN A 313 10.48 35.09 8.88
CA ASN A 313 11.04 36.26 8.22
C ASN A 313 10.04 37.42 8.12
N ASN A 314 8.79 37.12 7.78
CA ASN A 314 7.70 38.11 7.70
C ASN A 314 7.39 38.74 9.08
N ILE A 315 7.41 37.93 10.16
CA ILE A 315 7.25 38.41 11.53
C ILE A 315 8.42 39.30 11.94
N THR A 316 9.67 38.89 11.69
CA THR A 316 10.86 39.71 11.98
C THR A 316 10.84 41.03 11.22
N ALA A 317 10.42 41.01 9.95
CA ALA A 317 10.29 42.21 9.13
C ALA A 317 9.18 43.14 9.62
N ALA A 318 8.04 42.60 10.10
CA ALA A 318 6.98 43.38 10.72
C ALA A 318 7.44 44.04 12.04
N ASP A 319 8.23 43.32 12.85
CA ASP A 319 8.80 43.85 14.10
C ASP A 319 9.75 45.04 13.84
N ALA A 320 10.58 44.95 12.80
CA ALA A 320 11.43 46.06 12.37
C ALA A 320 10.62 47.29 11.91
N ASP A 321 9.52 47.09 11.17
CA ASP A 321 8.64 48.18 10.75
C ASP A 321 7.92 48.83 11.95
N LEU A 322 7.45 48.03 12.92
CA LEU A 322 6.83 48.53 14.15
C LEU A 322 7.83 49.32 15.01
N THR A 323 9.07 48.86 15.10
CA THR A 323 10.17 49.57 15.77
C THR A 323 10.42 50.92 15.10
N THR A 324 10.42 50.95 13.76
CA THR A 324 10.56 52.18 12.97
C THR A 324 9.37 53.13 13.18
N ALA A 325 8.15 52.59 13.21
CA ALA A 325 6.94 53.36 13.52
C ALA A 325 7.00 53.97 14.92
N GLY A 326 7.47 53.20 15.91
CA GLY A 326 7.71 53.67 17.27
C GLY A 326 8.70 54.83 17.32
N GLY A 327 9.81 54.75 16.57
CA GLY A 327 10.76 55.86 16.43
C GLY A 327 10.11 57.13 15.85
N LYS A 328 9.30 56.99 14.79
CA LYS A 328 8.59 58.14 14.19
C LYS A 328 7.55 58.77 15.10
N LEU A 329 6.87 57.97 15.92
CA LEU A 329 5.93 58.48 16.93
C LEU A 329 6.65 59.14 18.11
N SER A 330 7.85 58.67 18.48
CA SER A 330 8.70 59.34 19.46
C SER A 330 9.19 60.69 18.95
N ASP A 331 9.53 60.82 17.66
CA ASP A 331 9.89 62.11 17.04
C ASP A 331 8.70 63.10 17.12
N VAL A 332 7.47 62.61 16.99
CA VAL A 332 6.24 63.41 17.15
C VAL A 332 6.10 63.93 18.58
N ASP A 333 6.39 63.12 19.59
CA ASP A 333 6.29 63.51 21.00
C ASP A 333 7.29 64.65 21.35
N ALA A 334 8.51 64.57 20.80
CA ALA A 334 9.49 65.65 20.89
C ALA A 334 9.01 66.95 20.21
N LEU A 335 8.45 66.85 19.00
CA LEU A 335 7.91 68.01 18.27
C LEU A 335 6.69 68.65 18.97
N VAL A 336 5.84 67.85 19.62
CA VAL A 336 4.71 68.34 20.42
C VAL A 336 5.20 69.05 21.67
N THR A 337 6.24 68.53 22.32
CA THR A 337 6.89 69.18 23.46
C THR A 337 7.47 70.54 23.07
N ASP A 338 8.17 70.62 21.94
CA ASP A 338 8.74 71.87 21.42
C ASP A 338 7.65 72.89 21.02
N ALA A 339 6.58 72.43 20.37
CA ALA A 339 5.43 73.27 20.01
C ALA A 339 4.72 73.85 21.26
N THR A 340 4.63 73.05 22.33
CA THR A 340 4.04 73.49 23.61
C THR A 340 4.90 74.55 24.29
N ALA A 341 6.23 74.40 24.26
CA ALA A 341 7.16 75.40 24.78
C ALA A 341 7.13 76.72 23.98
N LEU A 342 7.00 76.64 22.65
CA LEU A 342 6.80 77.79 21.78
C LEU A 342 5.49 78.54 22.10
N LEU A 343 4.40 77.80 22.33
CA LEU A 343 3.09 78.39 22.66
C LEU A 343 3.13 79.14 24.00
N ALA A 344 3.76 78.57 25.03
CA ALA A 344 3.97 79.23 26.33
C ALA A 344 4.81 80.53 26.20
N THR A 345 5.75 80.55 25.25
CA THR A 345 6.55 81.75 24.95
C THR A 345 5.71 82.83 24.27
N VAL A 346 4.83 82.46 23.34
CA VAL A 346 3.86 83.38 22.70
C VAL A 346 2.94 84.02 23.76
N GLU A 347 2.41 83.24 24.69
CA GLU A 347 1.58 83.75 25.79
C GLU A 347 2.34 84.78 26.65
N THR A 348 3.63 84.54 26.89
CA THR A 348 4.49 85.47 27.64
C THR A 348 4.71 86.79 26.88
N PHE A 349 4.86 86.75 25.55
CA PHE A 349 4.99 87.98 24.73
C PHE A 349 3.68 88.77 24.67
N VAL A 350 2.54 88.09 24.58
CA VAL A 350 1.21 88.72 24.63
C VAL A 350 0.99 89.39 25.99
N ALA A 351 1.37 88.73 27.10
CA ALA A 351 1.28 89.31 28.43
C ALA A 351 2.19 90.55 28.60
N LYS A 352 3.40 90.52 28.02
CA LYS A 352 4.34 91.67 28.04
C LYS A 352 3.86 92.86 27.21
N ALA A 353 3.03 92.67 26.19
CA ALA A 353 2.43 93.75 25.42
C ALA A 353 1.35 94.53 26.21
N GLY A 354 0.78 93.95 27.28
CA GLY A 354 -0.26 94.59 28.08
C GLY A 354 0.21 95.82 28.86
N SER A 355 1.38 95.74 29.51
CA SER A 355 1.89 96.82 30.37
C SER A 355 2.14 98.16 29.63
N PRO A 356 2.79 98.20 28.45
CA PRO A 356 2.93 99.44 27.66
C PRO A 356 1.58 100.02 27.19
N LEU A 357 0.60 99.15 26.90
CA LEU A 357 -0.74 99.57 26.45
C LEU A 357 -1.55 100.21 27.60
N ASP A 358 -1.41 99.67 28.81
CA ASP A 358 -2.02 100.22 30.02
C ASP A 358 -1.41 101.59 30.39
N VAL A 359 -0.10 101.78 30.19
CA VAL A 359 0.57 103.07 30.36
C VAL A 359 0.11 104.09 29.32
N ALA A 360 -0.03 103.70 28.06
CA ALA A 360 -0.59 104.56 27.02
C ALA A 360 -2.03 104.99 27.33
N LYS A 361 -2.85 104.08 27.86
CA LYS A 361 -4.22 104.34 28.30
C LYS A 361 -4.28 105.30 29.49
N SER A 362 -3.38 105.15 30.47
CA SER A 362 -3.27 106.06 31.62
C SER A 362 -2.89 107.49 31.19
N ASN A 363 -1.92 107.61 30.26
CA ASN A 363 -1.52 108.91 29.70
C ASN A 363 -2.65 109.58 28.88
N LEU A 364 -3.45 108.79 28.17
CA LEU A 364 -4.62 109.28 27.44
C LEU A 364 -5.70 109.81 28.39
N SER A 365 -5.97 109.12 29.50
CA SER A 365 -6.89 109.60 30.53
C SER A 365 -6.42 110.90 31.18
N ALA A 366 -5.11 111.04 31.47
CA ALA A 366 -4.56 112.28 32.01
C ALA A 366 -4.67 113.47 31.01
N ALA A 367 -4.47 113.21 29.72
CA ALA A 367 -4.67 114.22 28.67
C ALA A 367 -6.14 114.63 28.50
N LEU A 368 -7.08 113.70 28.72
CA LEU A 368 -8.52 114.00 28.72
C LEU A 368 -8.94 114.83 29.93
N THR A 369 -8.42 114.54 31.13
CA THR A 369 -8.69 115.37 32.33
C THR A 369 -8.17 116.80 32.16
N LEU A 370 -7.01 116.98 31.52
CA LEU A 370 -6.48 118.31 31.19
C LEU A 370 -7.32 119.04 30.12
N ALA A 371 -7.98 118.30 29.23
CA ALA A 371 -8.89 118.86 28.23
C ALA A 371 -10.23 119.29 28.84
N ASP A 372 -10.77 118.52 29.81
CA ASP A 372 -11.96 118.90 30.57
C ASP A 372 -11.74 120.16 31.43
N GLU A 373 -10.54 120.34 32.01
CA GLU A 373 -10.16 121.57 32.73
C GLU A 373 -10.00 122.80 31.81
N ILE A 374 -9.71 122.59 30.52
CA ILE A 374 -9.67 123.65 29.49
C ILE A 374 -11.09 124.00 29.00
N GLU A 375 -12.02 123.04 29.00
CA GLU A 375 -13.43 123.24 28.63
C GLU A 375 -14.19 124.05 29.70
N ASP A 376 -13.96 123.79 30.99
CA ASP A 376 -14.54 124.57 32.11
C ASP A 376 -13.90 125.98 32.29
N GLY A 377 -12.66 126.19 31.81
CA GLY A 377 -12.01 127.49 31.73
C GLY A 377 -12.52 128.40 30.59
N SER A 378 -13.19 127.82 29.58
CA SER A 378 -13.59 128.53 28.35
C SER A 378 -14.75 129.53 28.53
N VAL A 379 -15.51 129.43 29.63
CA VAL A 379 -16.53 130.41 30.04
C VAL A 379 -15.88 131.67 30.64
N GLY A 380 -14.75 131.53 31.33
CA GLY A 380 -13.96 132.66 31.84
C GLY A 380 -13.13 133.36 30.76
N VAL A 381 -12.58 132.59 29.81
CA VAL A 381 -11.77 133.14 28.71
C VAL A 381 -12.62 133.97 27.74
N ASN A 382 -13.86 133.56 27.43
CA ASN A 382 -14.75 134.38 26.57
C ASN A 382 -15.22 135.69 27.23
N GLN A 383 -15.39 135.75 28.57
CA GLN A 383 -15.66 137.01 29.28
C GLN A 383 -14.44 137.93 29.34
N LEU A 384 -13.24 137.36 29.55
CA LEU A 384 -11.98 138.10 29.54
C LEU A 384 -11.62 138.61 28.13
N LEU A 385 -11.92 137.85 27.08
CA LEU A 385 -11.71 138.25 25.67
C LEU A 385 -12.67 139.38 25.25
N LEU A 386 -13.93 139.36 25.71
CA LEU A 386 -14.91 140.43 25.46
C LEU A 386 -14.54 141.73 26.22
N GLN A 387 -14.05 141.61 27.45
CA GLN A 387 -13.59 142.76 28.24
C GLN A 387 -12.25 143.34 27.76
N SER A 388 -11.34 142.50 27.27
CA SER A 388 -10.05 142.95 26.71
C SER A 388 -10.18 143.50 25.29
N SER A 389 -11.10 142.98 24.46
CA SER A 389 -11.46 143.60 23.17
C SER A 389 -12.09 144.99 23.36
N GLY A 390 -13.05 145.15 24.27
CA GLY A 390 -13.65 146.46 24.55
C GLY A 390 -12.67 147.49 25.14
N ARG A 391 -11.67 147.02 25.90
CA ARG A 391 -10.59 147.88 26.44
C ARG A 391 -9.51 148.20 25.41
N LEU A 392 -9.22 147.28 24.48
CA LEU A 392 -8.32 147.53 23.34
C LEU A 392 -8.94 148.48 22.32
N ASP A 393 -10.26 148.42 22.09
CA ASP A 393 -10.97 149.41 21.24
C ASP A 393 -11.00 150.80 21.88
N THR A 394 -11.14 150.87 23.21
CA THR A 394 -11.06 152.13 23.98
C THR A 394 -9.63 152.70 24.01
N ALA A 395 -8.62 151.83 24.11
CA ALA A 395 -7.21 152.22 24.04
C ALA A 395 -6.81 152.66 22.63
N ALA A 396 -7.28 151.99 21.58
CA ALA A 396 -7.07 152.38 20.20
C ALA A 396 -7.73 153.72 19.86
N PHE A 397 -8.93 154.00 20.38
CA PHE A 397 -9.60 155.31 20.25
C PHE A 397 -8.81 156.43 20.93
N ARG A 398 -8.31 156.19 22.15
CA ARG A 398 -7.53 157.18 22.93
C ARG A 398 -6.10 157.38 22.42
N LEU A 399 -5.48 156.35 21.86
CA LEU A 399 -4.17 156.44 21.18
C LEU A 399 -4.28 157.07 19.78
N ALA A 400 -5.42 156.93 19.09
CA ALA A 400 -5.72 157.66 17.86
C ALA A 400 -5.99 159.16 18.12
N ASP A 401 -6.76 159.50 19.18
CA ASP A 401 -6.95 160.90 19.63
C ASP A 401 -5.63 161.57 20.05
N ALA A 402 -4.73 160.83 20.71
CA ALA A 402 -3.42 161.33 21.12
C ALA A 402 -2.45 161.50 19.94
N ASP A 403 -2.55 160.65 18.92
CA ASP A 403 -1.73 160.74 17.70
C ASP A 403 -2.24 161.88 16.78
N ASP A 404 -3.56 162.07 16.64
CA ASP A 404 -4.17 163.19 15.91
C ASP A 404 -3.93 164.53 16.60
N PHE A 405 -4.04 164.61 17.94
CA PHE A 405 -3.73 165.83 18.69
C PHE A 405 -2.24 166.21 18.61
N SER A 406 -1.32 165.24 18.59
CA SER A 406 0.12 165.51 18.44
C SER A 406 0.51 165.88 17.00
N LYS A 407 -0.17 165.32 15.99
CA LYS A 407 0.04 165.63 14.57
C LYS A 407 -0.52 167.00 14.19
N ASP A 408 -1.66 167.41 14.75
CA ASP A 408 -2.28 168.72 14.49
C ASP A 408 -1.51 169.86 15.21
N ALA A 409 -1.05 169.61 16.44
CA ALA A 409 -0.22 170.55 17.20
C ALA A 409 1.16 170.77 16.54
N VAL A 410 1.82 169.71 16.08
CA VAL A 410 3.13 169.80 15.40
C VAL A 410 3.00 170.37 13.98
N SER A 411 1.91 170.06 13.25
CA SER A 411 1.59 170.66 11.94
C SER A 411 1.32 172.17 12.04
N THR A 412 0.59 172.61 13.06
CA THR A 412 0.33 174.03 13.34
C THR A 412 1.60 174.78 13.73
N LEU A 413 2.47 174.16 14.54
CA LEU A 413 3.76 174.73 14.95
C LEU A 413 4.73 174.85 13.75
N ILE A 414 4.79 173.83 12.88
CA ILE A 414 5.63 173.83 11.67
C ILE A 414 5.10 174.82 10.62
N THR A 415 3.79 174.99 10.48
CA THR A 415 3.18 175.97 9.56
C THR A 415 3.40 177.42 10.02
N ALA A 416 3.32 177.68 11.33
CA ALA A 416 3.61 179.00 11.91
C ALA A 416 5.09 179.38 11.78
N LEU A 417 6.01 178.45 12.10
CA LEU A 417 7.46 178.66 11.91
C LEU A 417 7.84 178.77 10.42
N SER A 418 7.20 178.03 9.52
CA SER A 418 7.44 178.12 8.08
C SER A 418 6.94 179.44 7.48
N THR A 419 5.83 180.00 7.98
CA THR A 419 5.29 181.29 7.50
C THR A 419 6.16 182.45 7.99
N ASP A 420 6.53 182.44 9.28
CA ASP A 420 7.34 183.51 9.88
C ASP A 420 8.80 183.51 9.37
N LEU A 421 9.41 182.35 9.09
CA LEU A 421 10.76 182.29 8.50
C LEU A 421 10.79 182.62 6.99
N THR A 422 9.71 182.39 6.26
CA THR A 422 9.64 182.72 4.82
C THR A 422 9.54 184.23 4.59
N ASP A 423 8.95 184.98 5.54
CA ASP A 423 8.91 186.46 5.52
C ASP A 423 10.19 187.12 6.07
N LEU A 424 10.94 186.43 6.95
CA LEU A 424 12.13 186.99 7.60
C LEU A 424 13.36 187.10 6.68
N ILE A 425 13.49 186.20 5.69
CA ILE A 425 14.72 186.05 4.90
C ILE A 425 14.87 187.10 3.76
N PRO A 426 13.80 187.59 3.08
CA PRO A 426 13.93 188.68 2.10
C PRO A 426 14.01 190.09 2.72
N GLY A 427 13.44 190.31 3.90
CA GLY A 427 13.25 191.64 4.49
C GLY A 427 14.51 192.26 5.10
N VAL A 428 15.40 191.45 5.68
CA VAL A 428 16.60 191.95 6.37
C VAL A 428 17.69 192.36 5.36
N GLY A 429 17.84 191.61 4.25
CA GLY A 429 18.83 191.92 3.21
C GLY A 429 18.52 193.20 2.42
N THR A 430 17.24 193.42 2.07
CA THR A 430 16.82 194.56 1.24
C THR A 430 16.90 195.89 2.01
N ASN A 431 16.62 195.87 3.31
CA ASN A 431 16.60 197.08 4.15
C ASN A 431 18.01 197.59 4.51
N ILE A 432 19.00 196.70 4.62
CA ILE A 432 20.40 197.08 4.86
C ILE A 432 21.01 197.76 3.63
N VAL A 433 20.64 197.31 2.42
CA VAL A 433 21.04 197.95 1.15
C VAL A 433 20.44 199.36 1.02
N ILE A 434 19.18 199.56 1.40
CA ILE A 434 18.50 200.87 1.38
C ILE A 434 19.06 201.83 2.43
N ALA A 435 19.34 201.36 3.65
CA ALA A 435 19.92 202.18 4.71
C ALA A 435 21.33 202.71 4.33
N LYS A 436 22.14 201.86 3.68
CA LYS A 436 23.47 202.25 3.17
C LYS A 436 23.37 203.27 2.02
N ALA A 437 22.39 203.13 1.13
CA ALA A 437 22.15 204.09 0.03
C ALA A 437 21.68 205.47 0.52
N ASN A 438 20.85 205.51 1.56
CA ASN A 438 20.36 206.76 2.15
C ASN A 438 21.45 207.52 2.93
N LEU A 439 22.33 206.81 3.63
CA LEU A 439 23.49 207.42 4.32
C LEU A 439 24.50 208.03 3.33
N VAL A 440 24.72 207.38 2.17
CA VAL A 440 25.58 207.92 1.11
C VAL A 440 24.94 209.15 0.44
N THR A 441 23.63 209.15 0.21
CA THR A 441 22.89 210.28 -0.39
C THR A 441 22.82 211.50 0.53
N GLY A 442 22.76 211.29 1.85
CA GLY A 442 22.81 212.36 2.85
C GLY A 442 24.17 213.06 2.88
N LEU A 443 25.26 212.30 2.82
CA LEU A 443 26.62 212.85 2.80
C LEU A 443 26.88 213.73 1.56
N THR A 444 26.42 213.31 0.38
CA THR A 444 26.62 214.08 -0.87
C THR A 444 25.82 215.40 -0.90
N LYS A 445 24.73 215.51 -0.11
CA LYS A 445 23.97 216.77 0.01
C LYS A 445 24.61 217.76 0.97
N ILE A 446 25.38 217.30 1.95
CA ILE A 446 26.10 218.15 2.90
C ILE A 446 27.34 218.79 2.24
N ASP A 447 27.99 218.12 1.29
CA ASP A 447 29.17 218.65 0.59
C ASP A 447 28.85 219.65 -0.55
N ARG A 448 27.57 219.90 -0.90
CA ARG A 448 27.18 220.67 -2.10
C ARG A 448 26.51 222.03 -1.85
N VAL A 449 26.29 222.45 -0.60
CA VAL A 449 25.75 223.79 -0.28
C VAL A 449 26.61 224.47 0.78
N ASN A 450 27.62 225.15 0.27
CA ASN A 450 28.39 226.18 0.94
C ASN A 450 27.56 227.47 1.03
N GLN A 451 27.79 228.27 2.08
CA GLN A 451 27.42 229.70 2.28
C GLN A 451 26.12 230.00 3.04
N GLY A 452 26.25 230.43 4.32
CA GLY A 452 25.25 231.20 5.06
C GLY A 452 24.77 230.58 6.40
N GLU A 453 25.09 231.26 7.50
CA GLU A 453 24.54 231.35 8.89
C GLU A 453 23.68 230.24 9.57
N LEU A 454 23.31 229.10 8.94
CA LEU A 454 22.35 228.10 9.47
C LEU A 454 22.90 226.67 9.61
N VAL A 455 24.22 226.48 9.51
CA VAL A 455 24.91 225.18 9.51
C VAL A 455 24.72 224.37 10.80
N SER A 456 24.66 225.03 11.96
CA SER A 456 24.47 224.33 13.24
C SER A 456 23.07 223.73 13.42
N GLU A 457 22.03 224.23 12.72
CA GLU A 457 20.66 223.71 12.80
C GLU A 457 20.45 222.46 11.92
N MET A 458 21.11 222.39 10.75
CA MET A 458 21.07 221.23 9.85
C MET A 458 21.76 220.00 10.45
N TYR A 459 22.93 220.19 11.09
CA TYR A 459 23.60 219.09 11.81
C TYR A 459 22.79 218.59 13.00
N LYS A 460 22.02 219.47 13.67
CA LYS A 460 21.12 219.08 14.77
C LYS A 460 19.93 218.25 14.28
N ARG A 461 19.24 218.66 13.20
CA ARG A 461 18.13 217.87 12.60
C ARG A 461 18.59 216.53 12.01
N TYR A 462 19.81 216.48 11.49
CA TYR A 462 20.42 215.24 10.99
C TYR A 462 20.75 214.27 12.13
N ALA A 463 21.29 214.76 13.25
CA ALA A 463 21.54 213.96 14.45
C ALA A 463 20.23 213.48 15.11
N ASP A 464 19.20 214.33 15.19
CA ASP A 464 17.89 213.99 15.76
C ASP A 464 17.14 212.95 14.90
N SER A 465 17.19 213.07 13.57
CA SER A 465 16.60 212.07 12.66
C SER A 465 17.35 210.74 12.67
N SER A 466 18.68 210.77 12.76
CA SER A 466 19.50 209.54 12.83
C SER A 466 19.25 208.78 14.14
N ASN A 467 19.06 209.49 15.26
CA ASN A 467 18.73 208.87 16.54
C ASN A 467 17.28 208.35 16.61
N ALA A 468 16.33 209.05 15.99
CA ALA A 468 14.93 208.60 15.91
C ALA A 468 14.76 207.32 15.08
N VAL A 469 15.49 207.21 13.96
CA VAL A 469 15.49 206.00 13.12
C VAL A 469 16.18 204.82 13.82
N ALA A 470 17.27 205.07 14.56
CA ALA A 470 17.95 204.02 15.32
C ALA A 470 17.09 203.47 16.48
N ARG A 471 16.31 204.33 17.17
CA ARG A 471 15.39 203.91 18.24
C ARG A 471 14.18 203.13 17.73
N MET A 472 13.52 203.58 16.66
CA MET A 472 12.39 202.81 16.07
C MET A 472 12.81 201.40 15.64
N ARG A 473 14.02 201.25 15.10
CA ARG A 473 14.56 199.95 14.64
C ARG A 473 14.88 199.02 15.81
N TYR A 474 15.41 199.57 16.91
CA TYR A 474 15.69 198.80 18.12
C TYR A 474 14.40 198.30 18.78
N ASP A 475 13.36 199.13 18.83
CA ASP A 475 12.04 198.77 19.37
C ASP A 475 11.29 197.74 18.50
N GLU A 476 11.45 197.83 17.17
CA GLU A 476 10.89 196.85 16.22
C GLU A 476 11.54 195.47 16.38
N HIS A 477 12.88 195.41 16.52
CA HIS A 477 13.60 194.14 16.73
C HIS A 477 13.32 193.50 18.10
N LEU A 478 13.09 194.30 19.15
CA LEU A 478 12.66 193.79 20.46
C LEU A 478 11.22 193.23 20.44
N ALA A 479 10.32 193.84 19.65
CA ALA A 479 8.97 193.32 19.46
C ALA A 479 8.95 191.96 18.72
N TYR A 480 9.89 191.75 17.79
CA TYR A 480 10.06 190.46 17.11
C TYR A 480 10.59 189.36 18.04
N LEU A 481 11.57 189.68 18.90
CA LEU A 481 12.09 188.72 19.88
C LEU A 481 11.02 188.33 20.92
N GLY A 482 10.19 189.28 21.36
CA GLY A 482 9.04 188.99 22.24
C GLY A 482 7.88 188.23 21.57
N ARG A 483 7.86 188.09 20.24
CA ARG A 483 6.95 187.17 19.53
C ARG A 483 7.51 185.76 19.46
N ILE A 484 8.81 185.64 19.19
CA ILE A 484 9.52 184.35 19.12
C ILE A 484 9.50 183.65 20.49
N ASP A 485 9.70 184.38 21.59
CA ASP A 485 9.61 183.81 22.95
C ASP A 485 8.20 183.33 23.31
N ARG A 486 7.13 183.99 22.81
CA ARG A 486 5.74 183.53 23.02
C ARG A 486 5.41 182.27 22.23
N VAL A 487 5.93 182.15 21.01
CA VAL A 487 5.78 180.94 20.18
C VAL A 487 6.56 179.77 20.79
N LEU A 488 7.77 180.02 21.29
CA LEU A 488 8.57 179.00 21.97
C LEU A 488 7.91 178.54 23.28
N ALA A 489 7.33 179.44 24.08
CA ALA A 489 6.60 179.08 25.30
C ALA A 489 5.29 178.31 25.04
N GLN A 490 4.58 178.58 23.93
CA GLN A 490 3.42 177.79 23.51
C GLN A 490 3.81 176.37 23.05
N GLY A 491 4.96 176.24 22.35
CA GLY A 491 5.50 174.95 21.93
C GLY A 491 5.83 174.02 23.11
N THR A 492 6.40 174.56 24.20
CA THR A 492 6.71 173.77 25.40
C THR A 492 5.46 173.30 26.15
N GLY A 493 4.36 174.06 26.11
CA GLY A 493 3.08 173.68 26.74
C GLY A 493 2.35 172.54 26.03
N MET A 494 2.38 172.50 24.69
CA MET A 494 1.73 171.43 23.92
C MET A 494 2.52 170.11 24.00
N ILE A 495 3.84 170.16 24.12
CA ILE A 495 4.71 168.98 24.29
C ILE A 495 4.50 168.32 25.66
N ALA A 496 4.20 169.07 26.71
CA ALA A 496 3.89 168.52 28.04
C ALA A 496 2.54 167.80 28.09
N GLN A 497 1.52 168.29 27.36
CA GLN A 497 0.18 167.71 27.34
C GLN A 497 0.09 166.44 26.47
N ALA A 498 0.90 166.36 25.40
CA ALA A 498 1.03 165.14 24.59
C ALA A 498 1.71 163.98 25.35
N ALA A 499 2.55 164.27 26.35
CA ALA A 499 3.18 163.26 27.19
C ALA A 499 2.20 162.59 28.19
N GLU A 500 1.15 163.32 28.61
CA GLU A 500 0.18 162.85 29.61
C GLU A 500 -0.86 161.89 29.01
N TYR A 501 -1.24 162.08 27.75
CA TYR A 501 -2.11 161.13 27.03
C TYR A 501 -1.39 159.83 26.64
N ARG A 502 -0.07 159.87 26.38
CA ARG A 502 0.74 158.67 26.10
C ARG A 502 0.91 157.78 27.34
N ALA A 503 1.05 158.38 28.53
CA ALA A 503 1.17 157.66 29.79
C ALA A 503 -0.10 156.88 30.19
N GLN A 504 -1.28 157.26 29.70
CA GLN A 504 -2.54 156.55 29.96
C GLN A 504 -2.79 155.41 28.96
N GLY A 505 -2.23 155.48 27.75
CA GLY A 505 -2.23 154.37 26.79
C GLY A 505 -1.33 153.20 27.21
N ASP A 506 -0.20 153.50 27.85
CA ASP A 506 0.77 152.49 28.29
C ASP A 506 0.26 151.62 29.47
N VAL A 507 -0.68 152.11 30.28
CA VAL A 507 -1.31 151.33 31.37
C VAL A 507 -2.23 150.23 30.84
N TYR A 508 -2.94 150.45 29.73
CA TYR A 508 -3.83 149.45 29.14
C TYR A 508 -3.12 148.42 28.25
N VAL A 509 -1.95 148.76 27.68
CA VAL A 509 -1.09 147.81 26.95
C VAL A 509 -0.33 146.88 27.91
N SER A 510 -0.06 147.32 29.15
CA SER A 510 0.54 146.51 30.21
C SER A 510 -0.38 145.40 30.75
N GLU A 511 -1.70 145.60 30.75
CA GLU A 511 -2.67 144.59 31.25
C GLU A 511 -3.01 143.51 30.21
N ALA A 512 -2.95 143.83 28.91
CA ALA A 512 -3.18 142.87 27.83
C ALA A 512 -2.02 141.87 27.62
N ARG A 513 -0.80 142.21 28.06
CA ARG A 513 0.39 141.36 27.91
C ARG A 513 0.44 140.21 28.94
N THR A 514 -0.09 140.42 30.14
CA THR A 514 -0.12 139.42 31.23
C THR A 514 -1.13 138.29 30.97
N ALA A 515 -2.18 138.53 30.18
CA ALA A 515 -3.18 137.52 29.82
C ALA A 515 -2.72 136.58 28.67
N LEU A 516 -1.78 137.01 27.83
CA LEU A 516 -1.22 136.21 26.72
C LEU A 516 -0.09 135.25 27.15
N GLU A 517 0.58 135.51 28.28
CA GLU A 517 1.66 134.63 28.81
C GLU A 517 1.12 133.39 29.57
N PHE A 518 -0.10 133.44 30.11
CA PHE A 518 -0.75 132.30 30.77
C PHE A 518 -1.23 131.21 29.78
N MET A 519 -1.67 131.60 28.57
CA MET A 519 -2.13 130.64 27.54
C MET A 519 -0.97 129.83 26.90
N ASN A 520 0.25 130.36 26.86
CA ASN A 520 1.40 129.68 26.26
C ASN A 520 1.98 128.55 27.15
N VAL A 521 1.69 128.54 28.46
CA VAL A 521 2.14 127.48 29.40
C VAL A 521 1.25 126.23 29.29
N LEU A 522 -0.06 126.39 29.12
CA LEU A 522 -1.02 125.28 28.97
C LEU A 522 -0.84 124.52 27.64
N LEU A 523 -0.49 125.21 26.56
CA LEU A 523 -0.21 124.62 25.24
C LEU A 523 1.10 123.78 25.21
N GLY A 524 2.04 124.03 26.13
CA GLY A 524 3.28 123.25 26.27
C GLY A 524 3.09 121.87 26.90
N GLN A 525 2.14 121.74 27.84
CA GLN A 525 1.89 120.48 28.56
C GLN A 525 1.13 119.46 27.69
N VAL A 526 0.23 119.90 26.82
CA VAL A 526 -0.52 119.03 25.88
C VAL A 526 0.40 118.37 24.84
N ARG A 527 1.47 119.04 24.39
CA ARG A 527 2.46 118.46 23.45
C ARG A 527 3.28 117.32 24.06
N ALA A 528 3.66 117.41 25.34
CA ALA A 528 4.45 116.38 26.02
C ALA A 528 3.67 115.06 26.22
N TYR A 529 2.35 115.12 26.37
CA TYR A 529 1.50 113.93 26.44
C TYR A 529 1.36 113.22 25.08
N HIS A 530 1.35 113.96 23.97
CA HIS A 530 1.23 113.36 22.63
C HIS A 530 2.47 112.52 22.24
N GLU A 531 3.69 112.95 22.58
CA GLU A 531 4.91 112.19 22.27
C GLU A 531 5.03 110.88 23.09
N ASN A 532 4.64 110.91 24.36
CA ASN A 532 4.64 109.72 25.23
C ASN A 532 3.64 108.63 24.77
N ILE A 533 2.50 109.03 24.21
CA ILE A 533 1.50 108.08 23.70
C ILE A 533 2.04 107.37 22.44
N ALA A 534 2.70 108.09 21.52
CA ALA A 534 3.26 107.51 20.31
C ALA A 534 4.37 106.48 20.59
N GLN A 535 5.22 106.75 21.59
CA GLN A 535 6.34 105.87 21.93
C GLN A 535 5.87 104.54 22.54
N ASN A 536 4.84 104.57 23.40
CA ASN A 536 4.28 103.36 24.01
C ASN A 536 3.50 102.48 23.02
N ILE A 537 2.83 103.09 22.02
CA ILE A 537 2.20 102.35 20.92
C ILE A 537 3.26 101.61 20.07
N SER A 538 4.41 102.24 19.80
CA SER A 538 5.50 101.60 19.06
C SER A 538 6.10 100.39 19.79
N LEU A 539 6.21 100.43 21.12
CA LEU A 539 6.69 99.30 21.93
C LEU A 539 5.69 98.14 21.97
N ALA A 540 4.40 98.43 22.09
CA ALA A 540 3.35 97.41 22.01
C ALA A 540 3.35 96.72 20.63
N GLN A 541 3.55 97.46 19.54
CA GLN A 541 3.64 96.91 18.19
C GLN A 541 4.84 95.94 18.03
N GLY A 542 5.99 96.25 18.65
CA GLY A 542 7.18 95.40 18.63
C GLY A 542 6.97 94.05 19.33
N HIS A 543 6.24 94.02 20.44
CA HIS A 543 5.87 92.78 21.13
C HIS A 543 4.84 91.96 20.35
N ILE A 544 3.87 92.61 19.68
CA ILE A 544 2.87 91.94 18.84
C ILE A 544 3.54 91.26 17.63
N ASN A 545 4.46 91.95 16.94
CA ASN A 545 5.17 91.39 15.79
C ASN A 545 6.05 90.19 16.20
N SER A 546 6.66 90.22 17.38
CA SER A 546 7.45 89.09 17.90
C SER A 546 6.58 87.87 18.22
N GLY A 547 5.37 88.08 18.75
CA GLY A 547 4.39 87.01 18.97
C GLY A 547 3.89 86.38 17.66
N GLN A 548 3.73 87.17 16.59
CA GLN A 548 3.31 86.66 15.28
C GLN A 548 4.36 85.75 14.62
N VAL A 549 5.65 86.07 14.74
CA VAL A 549 6.74 85.21 14.22
C VAL A 549 6.78 83.86 14.96
N MET A 550 6.60 83.86 16.28
CA MET A 550 6.58 82.63 17.07
C MET A 550 5.30 81.80 16.85
N SER A 551 4.16 82.44 16.57
CA SER A 551 2.94 81.75 16.13
C SER A 551 3.12 81.03 14.78
N GLY A 552 3.85 81.63 13.84
CA GLY A 552 4.21 80.98 12.57
C GLY A 552 5.14 79.76 12.75
N ALA A 553 6.07 79.82 13.70
CA ALA A 553 6.93 78.68 14.05
C ALA A 553 6.12 77.52 14.67
N ALA A 554 5.17 77.83 15.57
CA ALA A 554 4.28 76.83 16.17
C ALA A 554 3.37 76.15 15.11
N ALA A 555 2.86 76.90 14.13
CA ALA A 555 2.09 76.35 13.03
C ALA A 555 2.93 75.42 12.11
N SER A 556 4.22 75.73 11.93
CA SER A 556 5.14 74.88 11.17
C SER A 556 5.45 73.57 11.91
N SER A 557 5.63 73.62 13.24
CA SER A 557 5.78 72.42 14.08
C SER A 557 4.54 71.52 14.04
N ALA A 558 3.33 72.08 13.99
CA ALA A 558 2.10 71.30 13.82
C ALA A 558 2.05 70.54 12.48
N GLY A 559 2.61 71.12 11.40
CA GLY A 559 2.75 70.45 10.11
C GLY A 559 3.70 69.25 10.15
N LEU A 560 4.82 69.36 10.88
CA LEU A 560 5.79 68.28 11.06
C LEU A 560 5.23 67.14 11.92
N VAL A 561 4.47 67.47 12.98
CA VAL A 561 3.73 66.49 13.79
C VAL A 561 2.79 65.67 12.92
N ASN A 562 2.02 66.31 12.03
CA ASN A 562 1.07 65.61 11.18
C ASN A 562 1.78 64.72 10.13
N SER A 563 2.95 65.15 9.64
CA SER A 563 3.79 64.32 8.77
C SER A 563 4.36 63.09 9.51
N GLY A 564 4.83 63.25 10.75
CA GLY A 564 5.35 62.14 11.56
C GLY A 564 4.28 61.10 11.88
N ILE A 565 3.05 61.54 12.22
CA ILE A 565 1.90 60.66 12.46
C ILE A 565 1.56 59.85 11.19
N ASN A 566 1.55 60.48 10.02
CA ASN A 566 1.24 59.79 8.76
C ASN A 566 2.32 58.79 8.35
N GLN A 567 3.60 59.10 8.59
CA GLN A 567 4.69 58.14 8.36
C GLN A 567 4.60 56.96 9.33
N GLY A 568 4.34 57.19 10.62
CA GLY A 568 4.11 56.14 11.60
C GLY A 568 2.96 55.20 11.22
N ARG A 569 1.84 55.76 10.75
CA ARG A 569 0.70 54.97 10.22
C ARG A 569 1.09 54.13 9.01
N GLY A 570 1.92 54.65 8.10
CA GLY A 570 2.41 53.91 6.94
C GLY A 570 3.19 52.66 7.32
N TYR A 571 4.12 52.77 8.27
CA TYR A 571 4.90 51.62 8.75
C TYR A 571 4.04 50.61 9.52
N ILE A 572 3.06 51.06 10.31
CA ILE A 572 2.09 50.16 10.97
C ILE A 572 1.28 49.35 9.95
N GLU A 573 0.87 49.97 8.84
CA GLU A 573 0.12 49.29 7.80
C GLU A 573 0.97 48.26 7.04
N ILE A 574 2.25 48.57 6.77
CA ILE A 574 3.19 47.61 6.17
C ILE A 574 3.41 46.41 7.12
N ALA A 575 3.60 46.66 8.41
CA ALA A 575 3.73 45.62 9.42
C ALA A 575 2.48 44.72 9.47
N ARG A 576 1.28 45.31 9.38
CA ARG A 576 0.01 44.58 9.34
C ARG A 576 -0.07 43.63 8.15
N VAL A 577 0.28 44.10 6.95
CA VAL A 577 0.29 43.26 5.73
C VAL A 577 1.27 42.11 5.87
N ARG A 578 2.47 42.34 6.42
CA ARG A 578 3.47 41.29 6.67
C ARG A 578 3.00 40.26 7.68
N LEU A 579 2.30 40.68 8.73
CA LEU A 579 1.70 39.75 9.71
C LEU A 579 0.57 38.91 9.10
N GLU A 580 -0.24 39.47 8.18
CA GLU A 580 -1.25 38.67 7.47
C GLU A 580 -0.60 37.66 6.52
N GLN A 581 0.47 38.05 5.83
CA GLN A 581 1.26 37.13 4.99
C GLN A 581 1.86 35.98 5.82
N ALA A 582 2.43 36.28 7.00
CA ALA A 582 2.94 35.26 7.91
C ALA A 582 1.85 34.31 8.42
N ARG A 583 0.61 34.80 8.57
CA ARG A 583 -0.54 33.99 8.93
C ARG A 583 -0.94 33.05 7.79
N GLU A 584 -0.98 33.53 6.55
CA GLU A 584 -1.23 32.69 5.36
C GLU A 584 -0.16 31.60 5.22
N ASP A 585 1.10 31.96 5.45
CA ASP A 585 2.23 31.01 5.45
C ASP A 585 2.04 29.92 6.51
N ASN A 586 1.60 30.26 7.72
CA ASN A 586 1.28 29.27 8.77
C ASN A 586 0.11 28.34 8.41
N VAL A 587 -0.91 28.82 7.69
CA VAL A 587 -2.00 27.95 7.19
C VAL A 587 -1.45 26.91 6.20
N LEU A 588 -0.50 27.30 5.36
CA LEU A 588 0.18 26.37 4.44
C LEU A 588 1.06 25.37 5.20
N VAL A 589 1.73 25.77 6.29
CA VAL A 589 2.46 24.84 7.18
C VAL A 589 1.52 23.76 7.70
N GLU A 590 0.35 24.12 8.23
CA GLU A 590 -0.65 23.16 8.73
C GLU A 590 -1.15 22.23 7.62
N ALA A 591 -1.38 22.75 6.41
CA ALA A 591 -1.78 21.95 5.26
C ALA A 591 -0.71 20.92 4.86
N TYR A 592 0.56 21.31 4.83
CA TYR A 592 1.67 20.41 4.54
C TYR A 592 1.87 19.36 5.64
N LEU A 593 1.75 19.73 6.92
CA LEU A 593 1.81 18.78 8.03
C LEU A 593 0.65 17.78 7.99
N THR A 594 -0.56 18.23 7.66
CA THR A 594 -1.72 17.36 7.46
C THR A 594 -1.48 16.36 6.32
N ALA A 595 -0.93 16.83 5.19
CA ALA A 595 -0.55 15.95 4.08
C ALA A 595 0.53 14.94 4.50
N ALA A 596 1.54 15.36 5.26
CA ALA A 596 2.57 14.47 5.78
C ALA A 596 1.97 13.37 6.68
N THR A 597 1.05 13.72 7.58
CA THR A 597 0.32 12.74 8.40
C THR A 597 -0.50 11.76 7.56
N ALA A 598 -1.18 12.24 6.52
CA ALA A 598 -1.93 11.38 5.60
C ALA A 598 -1.01 10.36 4.91
N TYR A 599 0.14 10.80 4.40
CA TYR A 599 1.12 9.89 3.79
C TYR A 599 1.70 8.87 4.78
N VAL A 600 1.97 9.26 6.02
CA VAL A 600 2.39 8.31 7.07
C VAL A 600 1.31 7.27 7.34
N ASN A 601 0.04 7.67 7.41
CA ASN A 601 -1.07 6.73 7.58
C ASN A 601 -1.20 5.75 6.41
N MET A 602 -1.00 6.23 5.17
CA MET A 602 -0.97 5.36 3.99
C MET A 602 0.22 4.39 4.01
N ALA A 603 1.41 4.84 4.44
CA ALA A 603 2.58 3.98 4.62
C ALA A 603 2.30 2.87 5.65
N ASN A 604 1.72 3.23 6.81
CA ASN A 604 1.34 2.29 7.85
C ASN A 604 0.31 1.26 7.35
N ALA A 605 -0.68 1.69 6.56
CA ALA A 605 -1.66 0.79 5.95
C ALA A 605 -0.98 -0.22 5.00
N LYS A 606 0.00 0.22 4.19
CA LYS A 606 0.77 -0.69 3.33
C LYS A 606 1.68 -1.65 4.10
N ILE A 607 2.27 -1.21 5.21
CA ILE A 607 3.02 -2.10 6.11
C ILE A 607 2.10 -3.16 6.72
N ALA A 608 0.89 -2.79 7.14
CA ALA A 608 -0.10 -3.73 7.65
C ALA A 608 -0.55 -4.75 6.57
N GLU A 609 -0.76 -4.29 5.33
CA GLU A 609 -1.05 -5.16 4.18
C GLU A 609 0.07 -6.17 3.93
N GLY A 610 1.33 -5.71 3.92
CA GLY A 610 2.51 -6.58 3.80
C GLY A 610 2.61 -7.61 4.92
N ASN A 611 2.37 -7.20 6.18
CA ASN A 611 2.34 -8.12 7.32
C ASN A 611 1.22 -9.17 7.19
N GLY A 612 0.08 -8.82 6.59
CA GLY A 612 -1.00 -9.76 6.29
C GLY A 612 -0.60 -10.88 5.32
N LYS A 613 0.41 -10.65 4.47
CA LYS A 613 0.95 -11.65 3.52
C LYS A 613 1.82 -12.71 4.19
N ARG A 614 2.30 -12.47 5.42
CA ARG A 614 3.09 -13.44 6.18
C ARG A 614 2.29 -14.67 6.58
N THR A 615 1.02 -14.51 6.95
CA THR A 615 0.18 -15.65 7.35
C THR A 615 -0.02 -16.68 6.23
N PRO A 616 -0.35 -16.28 4.98
CA PRO A 616 -0.33 -17.21 3.84
C PRO A 616 1.02 -17.90 3.62
N ILE A 617 2.15 -17.19 3.77
CA ILE A 617 3.49 -17.78 3.66
C ILE A 617 3.70 -18.87 4.71
N ASP A 618 3.43 -18.58 5.98
CA ASP A 618 3.62 -19.54 7.09
C ASP A 618 2.70 -20.76 6.91
N ALA A 619 1.45 -20.57 6.45
CA ALA A 619 0.52 -21.66 6.17
C ALA A 619 0.99 -22.54 4.98
N THR A 620 1.51 -21.92 3.92
CA THR A 620 2.02 -22.64 2.74
C THR A 620 3.30 -23.40 3.09
N LEU A 621 4.17 -22.83 3.92
CA LEU A 621 5.37 -23.50 4.42
C LEU A 621 5.02 -24.76 5.24
N ALA A 622 4.02 -24.68 6.12
CA ALA A 622 3.54 -25.85 6.86
C ALA A 622 2.97 -26.94 5.93
N MET A 623 2.32 -26.56 4.83
CA MET A 623 1.88 -27.52 3.80
C MET A 623 3.05 -28.19 3.08
N VAL A 624 4.11 -27.42 2.75
CA VAL A 624 5.34 -27.95 2.16
C VAL A 624 5.98 -28.97 3.10
N GLU A 625 6.14 -28.64 4.39
CA GLU A 625 6.68 -29.55 5.39
C GLU A 625 5.85 -30.84 5.50
N HIS A 626 4.53 -30.72 5.55
CA HIS A 626 3.63 -31.88 5.59
C HIS A 626 3.78 -32.78 4.35
N LYS A 627 3.80 -32.20 3.14
CA LYS A 627 3.99 -32.95 1.88
C LYS A 627 5.34 -33.67 1.85
N LEU A 628 6.41 -33.03 2.35
CA LEU A 628 7.74 -33.64 2.46
C LEU A 628 7.78 -34.80 3.46
N ASP A 629 7.06 -34.69 4.57
CA ASP A 629 6.94 -35.79 5.53
C ASP A 629 6.16 -36.97 4.93
N VAL A 630 5.07 -36.71 4.19
CA VAL A 630 4.33 -37.75 3.45
C VAL A 630 5.21 -38.41 2.38
N ALA A 631 6.00 -37.62 1.63
CA ALA A 631 6.96 -38.14 0.66
C ALA A 631 7.99 -39.09 1.31
N ARG A 632 8.46 -38.75 2.52
CA ARG A 632 9.40 -39.59 3.29
C ARG A 632 8.77 -40.92 3.73
N VAL A 633 7.46 -40.93 4.04
CA VAL A 633 6.74 -42.17 4.35
C VAL A 633 6.72 -43.10 3.13
N TYR A 634 6.36 -42.58 1.94
CA TYR A 634 6.36 -43.38 0.71
C TYR A 634 7.77 -43.87 0.33
N GLN A 635 8.81 -43.07 0.54
CA GLN A 635 10.19 -43.51 0.34
C GLN A 635 10.58 -44.66 1.30
N THR A 636 10.12 -44.59 2.55
CA THR A 636 10.34 -45.65 3.54
C THR A 636 9.60 -46.93 3.15
N GLU A 637 8.35 -46.82 2.70
CA GLU A 637 7.57 -47.93 2.18
C GLU A 637 8.27 -48.62 1.00
N ALA A 638 8.72 -47.85 0.00
CA ALA A 638 9.52 -48.39 -1.11
C ALA A 638 10.77 -49.14 -0.62
N GLY A 639 11.45 -48.60 0.41
CA GLY A 639 12.60 -49.26 1.04
C GLY A 639 12.26 -50.61 1.68
N VAL A 640 11.12 -50.72 2.35
CA VAL A 640 10.63 -52.00 2.92
C VAL A 640 10.33 -53.01 1.81
N ARG A 641 9.65 -52.58 0.74
CA ARG A 641 9.33 -53.44 -0.41
C ARG A 641 10.57 -53.99 -1.12
N ILE A 642 11.65 -53.19 -1.23
CA ILE A 642 12.93 -53.67 -1.76
C ILE A 642 13.51 -54.81 -0.90
N GLN A 643 13.35 -54.76 0.43
CA GLN A 643 13.79 -55.86 1.31
C GLN A 643 12.93 -57.11 1.11
N GLU A 644 11.62 -56.96 0.84
CA GLU A 644 10.74 -58.07 0.51
C GLU A 644 11.15 -58.78 -0.80
N ILE A 645 11.57 -58.03 -1.83
CA ILE A 645 12.13 -58.60 -3.07
C ILE A 645 13.35 -59.50 -2.76
N ALA A 646 14.28 -59.02 -1.94
CA ALA A 646 15.46 -59.80 -1.56
C ALA A 646 15.08 -61.09 -0.82
N ALA A 647 14.09 -61.03 0.08
CA ALA A 647 13.58 -62.21 0.78
C ALA A 647 12.93 -63.22 -0.18
N LYS A 648 12.18 -62.75 -1.18
CA LYS A 648 11.54 -63.59 -2.21
C LYS A 648 12.54 -64.26 -3.14
N HIS A 649 13.60 -63.57 -3.53
CA HIS A 649 14.71 -64.19 -4.26
C HIS A 649 15.38 -65.31 -3.44
N GLN A 650 15.67 -65.07 -2.16
CA GLN A 650 16.26 -66.08 -1.28
C GLN A 650 15.34 -67.31 -1.10
N GLU A 651 14.03 -67.09 -1.03
CA GLU A 651 13.02 -68.15 -0.98
C GLU A 651 13.00 -68.96 -2.29
N ALA A 652 12.98 -68.30 -3.45
CA ALA A 652 13.02 -68.96 -4.76
C ALA A 652 14.30 -69.78 -4.95
N ASP A 653 15.46 -69.24 -4.57
CA ASP A 653 16.75 -69.95 -4.62
C ASP A 653 16.74 -71.22 -3.76
N ARG A 654 16.09 -71.17 -2.59
CA ARG A 654 15.92 -72.36 -1.73
C ARG A 654 15.13 -73.45 -2.45
N HIS A 655 14.05 -73.09 -3.14
CA HIS A 655 13.25 -74.04 -3.92
C HIS A 655 14.03 -74.64 -5.09
N VAL A 656 14.82 -73.83 -5.81
CA VAL A 656 15.70 -74.31 -6.90
C VAL A 656 16.73 -75.30 -6.37
N ASN A 657 17.42 -74.98 -5.27
CA ASN A 657 18.43 -75.86 -4.68
C ASN A 657 17.84 -77.21 -4.25
N LEU A 658 16.65 -77.20 -3.63
CA LEU A 658 15.95 -78.43 -3.25
C LEU A 658 15.51 -79.24 -4.49
N SER A 659 15.05 -78.58 -5.55
CA SER A 659 14.73 -79.24 -6.82
C SER A 659 15.95 -79.92 -7.44
N LEU A 660 17.12 -79.25 -7.43
CA LEU A 660 18.35 -79.81 -7.97
C LEU A 660 18.80 -81.04 -7.17
N GLN A 661 18.69 -80.98 -5.84
CA GLN A 661 18.98 -82.12 -4.97
C GLN A 661 18.04 -83.30 -5.26
N GLU A 662 16.74 -83.06 -5.37
CA GLU A 662 15.74 -84.10 -5.67
C GLU A 662 15.96 -84.71 -7.06
N SER A 663 16.25 -83.90 -8.09
CA SER A 663 16.58 -84.40 -9.43
C SER A 663 17.85 -85.27 -9.41
N SER A 664 18.90 -84.84 -8.68
CA SER A 664 20.14 -85.63 -8.59
C SER A 664 19.92 -86.99 -7.92
N ILE A 665 19.06 -87.04 -6.89
CA ILE A 665 18.70 -88.31 -6.24
C ILE A 665 17.84 -89.17 -7.19
N ALA A 666 16.91 -88.54 -7.92
CA ALA A 666 16.08 -89.24 -8.89
C ALA A 666 16.92 -89.91 -9.98
N ASP A 667 17.94 -89.23 -10.51
CA ASP A 667 18.82 -89.77 -11.54
C ASP A 667 19.59 -91.00 -11.03
N LYS A 668 20.08 -90.97 -9.78
CA LYS A 668 20.73 -92.13 -9.14
C LYS A 668 19.78 -93.32 -8.99
N PHE A 669 18.52 -93.07 -8.61
CA PHE A 669 17.52 -94.13 -8.50
C PHE A 669 17.11 -94.69 -9.86
N GLU A 670 16.95 -93.85 -10.88
CA GLU A 670 16.64 -94.31 -12.23
C GLU A 670 17.80 -95.16 -12.80
N GLU A 671 19.04 -94.68 -12.69
CA GLU A 671 20.23 -95.41 -13.15
C GLU A 671 20.31 -96.80 -12.51
N ARG A 672 20.23 -96.86 -11.16
CA ARG A 672 20.23 -98.14 -10.43
C ARG A 672 19.02 -99.01 -10.81
N GLY A 673 17.84 -98.40 -10.94
CA GLY A 673 16.60 -99.10 -11.29
C GLY A 673 16.66 -99.75 -12.67
N VAL A 674 17.21 -99.06 -13.67
CA VAL A 674 17.39 -99.58 -15.04
C VAL A 674 18.37 -100.75 -15.08
N ILE A 675 19.50 -100.63 -14.35
CA ILE A 675 20.49 -101.72 -14.25
C ILE A 675 19.83 -102.97 -13.65
N ILE A 676 19.14 -102.84 -12.51
CA ILE A 676 18.47 -103.96 -11.85
C ILE A 676 17.35 -104.53 -12.73
N LYS A 677 16.64 -103.68 -13.49
CA LYS A 677 15.62 -104.15 -14.44
C LYS A 677 16.22 -105.04 -15.51
N ALA A 678 17.35 -104.65 -16.09
CA ALA A 678 18.02 -105.42 -17.11
C ALA A 678 18.42 -106.80 -16.58
N GLU A 679 18.99 -106.86 -15.37
CA GLU A 679 19.34 -108.12 -14.70
C GLU A 679 18.10 -108.98 -14.41
N PHE A 680 17.00 -108.38 -13.95
CA PHE A 680 15.73 -109.08 -13.73
C PHE A 680 15.18 -109.70 -15.02
N MET A 681 15.17 -108.93 -16.11
CA MET A 681 14.68 -109.41 -17.41
C MET A 681 15.56 -110.50 -18.01
N GLU A 682 16.89 -110.39 -17.87
CA GLU A 682 17.83 -111.43 -18.30
C GLU A 682 17.56 -112.75 -17.59
N ILE A 683 17.40 -112.72 -16.25
CA ILE A 683 17.08 -113.92 -15.46
C ILE A 683 15.74 -114.53 -15.87
N LEU A 684 14.71 -113.70 -16.12
CA LEU A 684 13.41 -114.20 -16.56
C LEU A 684 13.45 -114.83 -17.95
N MET A 685 14.16 -114.21 -18.90
CA MET A 685 14.30 -114.73 -20.25
C MET A 685 15.09 -116.04 -20.27
N ASP A 686 16.18 -116.14 -19.52
CA ASP A 686 16.96 -117.38 -19.39
C ASP A 686 16.08 -118.53 -18.85
N ARG A 687 15.31 -118.27 -17.79
CA ARG A 687 14.38 -119.26 -17.23
C ARG A 687 13.24 -119.62 -18.19
N ALA A 688 12.71 -118.65 -18.93
CA ALA A 688 11.70 -118.90 -19.96
C ALA A 688 12.24 -119.76 -21.10
N GLN A 689 13.49 -119.52 -21.53
CA GLN A 689 14.16 -120.31 -22.55
C GLN A 689 14.41 -121.75 -22.08
N VAL A 690 14.94 -121.93 -20.87
CA VAL A 690 15.14 -123.27 -20.27
C VAL A 690 13.82 -124.04 -20.20
N ARG A 691 12.71 -123.39 -19.87
CA ARG A 691 11.38 -124.01 -19.87
C ARG A 691 10.94 -124.39 -21.28
N ALA A 692 11.12 -123.51 -22.27
CA ALA A 692 10.79 -123.78 -23.67
C ALA A 692 11.60 -124.96 -24.23
N ASP A 693 12.89 -125.02 -23.93
CA ASP A 693 13.78 -126.11 -24.37
C ASP A 693 13.40 -127.44 -23.71
N THR A 694 13.01 -127.42 -22.43
CA THR A 694 12.53 -128.61 -21.72
C THR A 694 11.19 -129.10 -22.28
N ALA A 695 10.29 -128.18 -22.68
CA ALA A 695 9.00 -128.53 -23.28
C ALA A 695 9.12 -129.13 -24.69
N LEU A 696 10.14 -128.73 -25.47
CA LEU A 696 10.39 -129.21 -26.82
C LEU A 696 11.17 -130.53 -26.89
N THR A 697 11.81 -130.93 -25.79
CA THR A 697 12.55 -132.20 -25.72
C THR A 697 11.59 -133.29 -25.26
N PRO A 698 11.01 -134.13 -26.16
CA PRO A 698 10.20 -135.25 -25.72
C PRO A 698 11.07 -136.10 -24.81
N THR A 699 10.67 -136.21 -23.54
CA THR A 699 11.35 -137.06 -22.58
C THR A 699 11.24 -138.47 -23.13
N ARG A 700 12.30 -138.95 -23.81
CA ARG A 700 12.45 -140.39 -24.08
C ARG A 700 12.54 -141.03 -22.71
N GLN A 701 11.40 -141.45 -22.16
CA GLN A 701 11.39 -142.46 -21.12
C GLN A 701 12.22 -143.62 -21.68
N GLN A 702 13.45 -143.77 -21.16
CA GLN A 702 14.18 -145.00 -21.38
C GLN A 702 13.34 -146.08 -20.72
N ALA A 703 12.78 -146.97 -21.55
CA ALA A 703 12.09 -148.15 -21.07
C ALA A 703 13.10 -149.01 -20.29
N THR A 704 12.92 -149.12 -18.98
CA THR A 704 13.46 -150.20 -18.15
C THR A 704 12.33 -151.08 -17.70
#